data_AF-A0A812VRX1-F1
#
_entry.id   AF-A0A812VRX1-F1
#
_cell.length_a   1.000
_cell.length_b   1.000
_cell.length_c   1.000
_cell.angle_alpha   90.00
_cell.angle_beta   90.00
_cell.angle_gamma   90.00
#
_symmetry.space_group_name_H-M   'P 1'
#
loop_
_entity.id
_entity.type
_entity.pdbx_description
1 polymer ?
#
loop_
_entity_poly.entity_id
_entity_poly.type
_entity_poly.pdbx_seq_one_letter_code
_entity_poly.pdbx_strand_id
1 'polypeptide(L)'
;MAGTSEQRLRALLQSARPNWCCKDIAAVEAKLGRIGISSIPELMVALQSKSVNQALETSGQKRFVPATLQALCDAAGVVPRSDCADGKCKANEPRKRRKGRKGSEQVLPGQLSDWSDLSPEGGEGRERSLEMSNEAVPPAYGGKPQEKTANDWKEHLKIATEPSLREELYRRCRQLGVAPPPGATGAELALFLQAVVTWHEMSLSDLIKTARRLGLESFYNETEETLLQRILAKTWEPWSIPVQSFTHLEVAFELLEYFQKLEELTWDDINTLARQSGLPIEPGVRRETLLHRLKLLAIWEQLPTPELESECWRRLQFFDSCYSDFISGHSGMFSFVDLMASDRQYRQELLGQLVKEMHHEALALMVQKQCEADESGADDDFAMSGQDFDEDEPFVCLECGMWARPKGEPAWVDGHRCCDDCALRIYYEEQAKALQRVSDEEEADVLEFLRKWRTCGHGGVSEPAPEPTPRASEETDAELGILEEAFQATVWPPTESDADTGCEERIVCRHLGSRPKDVEPESESYAAAAWSFIAELPTDASEGEDDKLRSPTPACDAELLPEPPAAPAIPAPHVPESDLLCDVLQAEPLRRSAAPATSEPSFAPAPSLQTAPQQDDSSFPRTSPLVAPLRTCFCYASPLRRGLPELDARADWEAIQAEGIDVTVQTATVNAVQEVLLSRTRPDILHISAHCTTLGESPRMVLEGADGSADIVDVHDFANLGWWGGIELLVLLACGSQAVVQRLMNGHGLRRAICCNNIVLDSAAQIFCRTFYTALGAGQALRSSFEAAKASIRHSAMSSGEACKFVLLQLENRDRGPLVPCALERALPQPHEQFEWSQWPRVEDYIGRETVALSLSSLFQRRRAVCLWGHEGSGKTALSMEFCRHFSAPGGRQFSAGAYHVSYDRAVREAGGQSVAALLLPQLLQKLCRSPHHQAHGELDRRAALGSAEKLRQVVRQLDQAGSWLVVIDGLEEGAGDADRELLGELLQTTVNLRLLLTARTPLHGSWASLGFSKVVDFALPPLLSEDSARLLARRARRPLYAGDFQSHGQREDTSEDLQAMDTPLKLSSDLIQKLMLSPLMARVDGHPGQILKAAAEVRMDLPSLLRHPFLEQSSKESIEPADGEASPFFLPAIAESRL
;
A
#
# COMPACT_ATOMS: atom_id res chain seq x y z
N MET A 1 -4.47 -3.35 5.98
CA MET A 1 -5.77 -3.63 6.63
C MET A 1 -5.49 -4.16 8.03
N ALA A 2 -6.36 -3.92 9.02
CA ALA A 2 -6.17 -4.44 10.38
C ALA A 2 -7.00 -5.70 10.60
N GLY A 3 -6.37 -6.87 10.54
CA GLY A 3 -7.00 -8.14 10.94
C GLY A 3 -7.24 -8.20 12.45
N THR A 4 -8.29 -8.92 12.87
CA THR A 4 -8.71 -9.05 14.28
C THR A 4 -7.65 -9.74 15.13
N SER A 5 -7.73 -9.61 16.46
CA SER A 5 -6.83 -10.29 17.41
C SER A 5 -6.84 -11.82 17.22
N GLU A 6 -8.01 -12.38 16.91
CA GLU A 6 -8.22 -13.79 16.57
C GLU A 6 -7.53 -14.16 15.23
N GLN A 7 -7.72 -13.37 14.16
CA GLN A 7 -7.02 -13.61 12.89
C GLN A 7 -5.49 -13.55 13.04
N ARG A 8 -4.98 -12.63 13.87
CA ARG A 8 -3.55 -12.57 14.23
C ARG A 8 -3.13 -13.84 15.00
N LEU A 9 -3.92 -14.33 15.95
CA LEU A 9 -3.67 -15.58 16.68
C LEU A 9 -3.63 -16.80 15.74
N ARG A 10 -4.63 -16.96 14.86
CA ARG A 10 -4.65 -18.01 13.82
C ARG A 10 -3.38 -18.03 12.98
N ALA A 11 -2.91 -16.87 12.53
CA ALA A 11 -1.68 -16.78 11.74
C ALA A 11 -0.44 -17.26 12.51
N LEU A 12 -0.34 -16.98 13.82
CA LEU A 12 0.74 -17.46 14.68
C LEU A 12 0.64 -18.96 14.97
N LEU A 13 -0.56 -19.49 15.16
CA LEU A 13 -0.77 -20.94 15.34
C LEU A 13 -0.41 -21.71 14.05
N GLN A 14 -0.76 -21.16 12.88
CA GLN A 14 -0.38 -21.71 11.58
C GLN A 14 1.13 -21.65 11.35
N SER A 15 1.83 -20.59 11.78
CA SER A 15 3.29 -20.49 11.63
C SER A 15 4.05 -21.42 12.60
N ALA A 16 3.53 -21.63 13.81
CA ALA A 16 4.05 -22.62 14.76
C ALA A 16 3.96 -24.06 14.21
N ARG A 17 2.88 -24.37 13.48
CA ARG A 17 2.67 -25.68 12.86
C ARG A 17 2.05 -25.52 11.47
N PRO A 18 2.87 -25.37 10.41
CA PRO A 18 2.38 -25.28 9.03
C PRO A 18 1.61 -26.53 8.55
N ASN A 19 1.72 -27.64 9.27
CA ASN A 19 0.99 -28.89 9.02
C ASN A 19 -0.34 -29.01 9.80
N TRP A 20 -0.73 -28.02 10.60
CA TRP A 20 -2.07 -27.95 11.20
C TRP A 20 -3.08 -27.47 10.16
N CYS A 21 -4.20 -28.17 10.04
CA CYS A 21 -5.34 -27.70 9.27
C CYS A 21 -6.20 -26.72 10.08
N CYS A 22 -7.20 -26.09 9.44
CA CYS A 22 -8.10 -25.16 10.12
C CYS A 22 -8.80 -25.78 11.35
N LYS A 23 -9.08 -27.09 11.34
CA LYS A 23 -9.67 -27.81 12.49
C LYS A 23 -8.67 -27.95 13.65
N ASP A 24 -7.39 -28.24 13.37
CA ASP A 24 -6.35 -28.29 14.40
C ASP A 24 -6.17 -26.92 15.06
N ILE A 25 -6.17 -25.84 14.26
CA ILE A 25 -6.04 -24.46 14.75
C ILE A 25 -7.25 -24.10 15.63
N ALA A 26 -8.49 -24.32 15.16
CA ALA A 26 -9.70 -24.07 15.94
C ALA A 26 -9.69 -24.86 17.26
N ALA A 27 -9.29 -26.14 17.24
CA ALA A 27 -9.18 -26.98 18.43
C ALA A 27 -8.04 -26.54 19.37
N VAL A 28 -7.04 -25.79 18.90
CA VAL A 28 -5.99 -25.16 19.72
C VAL A 28 -6.49 -23.83 20.29
N GLU A 29 -7.17 -23.01 19.50
CA GLU A 29 -7.80 -21.76 19.96
C GLU A 29 -8.86 -22.02 21.03
N ALA A 30 -9.73 -23.02 20.86
CA ALA A 30 -10.71 -23.40 21.88
C ALA A 30 -10.06 -23.82 23.21
N LYS A 31 -8.90 -24.50 23.16
CA LYS A 31 -8.12 -24.88 24.36
C LYS A 31 -7.47 -23.67 25.02
N LEU A 32 -7.01 -22.70 24.23
CA LEU A 32 -6.43 -21.44 24.72
C LEU A 32 -7.53 -20.52 25.32
N GLY A 33 -8.69 -20.40 24.66
CA GLY A 33 -9.85 -19.65 25.16
C GLY A 33 -10.38 -20.22 26.48
N ARG A 34 -10.40 -21.55 26.65
CA ARG A 34 -10.71 -22.23 27.93
C ARG A 34 -9.75 -21.92 29.08
N ILE A 35 -8.63 -21.24 28.82
CA ILE A 35 -7.70 -20.72 29.84
C ILE A 35 -7.52 -19.19 29.79
N GLY A 36 -8.44 -18.47 29.13
CA GLY A 36 -8.43 -17.01 29.06
C GLY A 36 -7.38 -16.44 28.10
N ILE A 37 -6.97 -17.20 27.08
CA ILE A 37 -6.04 -16.76 26.04
C ILE A 37 -6.81 -16.63 24.73
N SER A 38 -7.07 -15.39 24.32
CA SER A 38 -7.80 -14.99 23.11
C SER A 38 -6.93 -14.25 22.08
N SER A 39 -5.68 -13.97 22.44
CA SER A 39 -4.77 -13.11 21.69
C SER A 39 -3.30 -13.51 21.85
N ILE A 40 -2.46 -13.04 20.92
CA ILE A 40 -1.00 -13.28 20.96
C ILE A 40 -0.35 -12.81 22.28
N PRO A 41 -0.62 -11.59 22.81
CA PRO A 41 0.00 -11.14 24.06
C PRO A 41 -0.31 -12.04 25.26
N GLU A 42 -1.55 -12.52 25.37
CA GLU A 42 -1.96 -13.45 26.43
C GLU A 42 -1.23 -14.80 26.32
N LEU A 43 -1.10 -15.31 25.08
CA LEU A 43 -0.33 -16.53 24.80
C LEU A 43 1.15 -16.35 25.16
N MET A 44 1.76 -15.22 24.80
CA MET A 44 3.15 -14.90 25.14
C MET A 44 3.38 -14.85 26.65
N VAL A 45 2.49 -14.21 27.41
CA VAL A 45 2.58 -14.15 28.89
C VAL A 45 2.43 -15.55 29.52
N ALA A 46 1.53 -16.39 28.99
CA ALA A 46 1.34 -17.75 29.48
C ALA A 46 2.53 -18.66 29.15
N LEU A 47 3.15 -18.51 27.97
CA LEU A 47 4.36 -19.24 27.58
C LEU A 47 5.57 -18.81 28.41
N GLN A 48 5.78 -17.50 28.61
CA GLN A 48 6.88 -16.97 29.44
C GLN A 48 6.82 -17.43 30.90
N SER A 49 5.61 -17.58 31.45
CA SER A 49 5.37 -18.09 32.81
C SER A 49 5.33 -19.62 32.91
N LYS A 50 5.52 -20.34 31.80
CA LYS A 50 5.31 -21.80 31.67
C LYS A 50 3.91 -22.29 32.07
N SER A 51 2.96 -21.37 32.22
CA SER A 51 1.68 -21.65 32.87
C SER A 51 0.68 -22.35 31.94
N VAL A 52 0.84 -22.26 30.61
CA VAL A 52 -0.09 -22.89 29.62
C VAL A 52 -0.48 -24.32 30.00
N ASN A 53 0.50 -25.21 30.20
CA ASN A 53 0.23 -26.62 30.52
C ASN A 53 -0.28 -26.87 31.94
N GLN A 54 -0.16 -25.91 32.85
CA GLN A 54 -0.73 -25.97 34.20
C GLN A 54 -2.15 -25.38 34.23
N ALA A 55 -2.41 -24.34 33.47
CA ALA A 55 -3.72 -23.75 33.28
C ALA A 55 -4.65 -24.73 32.53
N LEU A 56 -4.16 -25.36 31.45
CA LEU A 56 -4.89 -26.42 30.72
C LEU A 56 -5.24 -27.58 31.67
N GLU A 57 -4.29 -28.04 32.48
CA GLU A 57 -4.49 -29.11 33.45
C GLU A 57 -5.47 -28.71 34.57
N THR A 58 -5.55 -27.41 34.90
CA THR A 58 -6.52 -26.84 35.86
C THR A 58 -7.92 -26.68 35.25
N SER A 59 -8.04 -26.44 33.94
CA SER A 59 -9.31 -26.40 33.19
C SER A 59 -9.69 -27.75 32.56
N GLY A 60 -9.09 -28.86 33.03
CA GLY A 60 -9.40 -30.23 32.61
C GLY A 60 -8.96 -30.60 31.18
N GLN A 61 -8.20 -29.74 30.50
CA GLN A 61 -7.74 -29.94 29.14
C GLN A 61 -6.47 -30.80 29.08
N LYS A 62 -6.34 -31.57 27.99
CA LYS A 62 -5.10 -32.32 27.69
C LYS A 62 -3.95 -31.33 27.45
N ARG A 63 -2.87 -31.50 28.19
CA ARG A 63 -1.63 -30.70 28.11
C ARG A 63 -1.04 -30.77 26.69
N PHE A 64 -0.52 -29.66 26.16
CA PHE A 64 0.25 -29.69 24.92
C PHE A 64 1.53 -30.49 25.10
N VAL A 65 1.91 -31.28 24.08
CA VAL A 65 3.19 -32.00 24.08
C VAL A 65 4.36 -31.00 24.03
N PRO A 66 5.55 -31.33 24.58
CA PRO A 66 6.67 -30.38 24.66
C PRO A 66 7.09 -29.79 23.30
N ALA A 67 7.00 -30.57 22.21
CA ALA A 67 7.29 -30.11 20.85
C ALA A 67 6.25 -29.10 20.32
N THR A 68 5.01 -29.10 20.83
CA THR A 68 4.00 -28.08 20.50
C THR A 68 4.26 -26.80 21.30
N LEU A 69 4.57 -26.91 22.60
CA LEU A 69 4.95 -25.74 23.39
C LEU A 69 6.23 -25.06 22.85
N GLN A 70 7.23 -25.84 22.44
CA GLN A 70 8.44 -25.28 21.84
C GLN A 70 8.12 -24.55 20.52
N ALA A 71 7.35 -25.17 19.63
CA ALA A 71 6.96 -24.52 18.37
C ALA A 71 6.13 -23.24 18.57
N LEU A 72 5.25 -23.20 19.59
CA LEU A 72 4.51 -22.00 19.98
C LEU A 72 5.43 -20.93 20.59
N CYS A 73 6.43 -21.33 21.39
CA CYS A 73 7.48 -20.44 21.88
C CYS A 73 8.29 -19.84 20.73
N ASP A 74 8.73 -20.66 19.77
CA ASP A 74 9.55 -20.25 18.63
C ASP A 74 8.77 -19.26 17.74
N ALA A 75 7.52 -19.60 17.37
CA ALA A 75 6.66 -18.73 16.56
C ALA A 75 6.22 -17.44 17.26
N ALA A 76 6.18 -17.43 18.60
CA ALA A 76 5.88 -16.23 19.40
C ALA A 76 7.13 -15.46 19.86
N GLY A 77 8.34 -15.85 19.45
CA GLY A 77 9.60 -15.22 19.89
C GLY A 77 9.88 -15.36 21.40
N VAL A 78 9.22 -16.29 22.09
CA VAL A 78 9.30 -16.48 23.54
C VAL A 78 10.39 -17.50 23.87
N VAL A 79 11.53 -17.03 24.38
CA VAL A 79 12.54 -17.93 24.96
C VAL A 79 12.04 -18.42 26.34
N PRO A 80 11.72 -19.72 26.53
CA PRO A 80 11.29 -20.22 27.83
C PRO A 80 12.43 -20.09 28.86
N ARG A 81 12.12 -19.61 30.07
CA ARG A 81 13.11 -19.48 31.14
C ARG A 81 13.70 -20.86 31.49
N SER A 82 14.99 -21.05 31.28
CA SER A 82 15.72 -22.22 31.80
C SER A 82 15.91 -22.08 33.31
N ASP A 83 15.06 -22.76 34.10
CA ASP A 83 15.33 -22.92 35.53
C ASP A 83 16.50 -23.90 35.69
N CYS A 84 17.40 -23.62 36.63
CA CYS A 84 18.64 -24.38 36.78
C CYS A 84 18.39 -25.86 37.12
N ALA A 85 19.20 -26.74 36.52
CA ALA A 85 19.07 -28.19 36.68
C ALA A 85 19.62 -28.69 38.04
N ASP A 86 18.92 -28.37 39.13
CA ASP A 86 19.24 -28.90 40.47
C ASP A 86 18.74 -30.35 40.63
N GLY A 87 19.61 -31.31 40.29
CA GLY A 87 19.27 -32.73 40.27
C GLY A 87 19.24 -33.40 41.64
N LYS A 88 18.04 -33.54 42.25
CA LYS A 88 17.57 -34.54 43.24
C LYS A 88 16.03 -34.41 43.33
N CYS A 89 15.20 -35.44 43.51
CA CYS A 89 15.34 -36.66 44.31
C CYS A 89 14.85 -37.93 43.58
N LYS A 90 14.99 -39.10 44.24
CA LYS A 90 14.64 -40.43 43.72
C LYS A 90 13.23 -40.90 44.13
N ALA A 91 12.68 -41.77 43.29
CA ALA A 91 11.65 -42.81 43.49
C ALA A 91 10.97 -42.97 44.88
N ASN A 92 9.65 -43.21 44.86
CA ASN A 92 9.12 -44.50 45.31
C ASN A 92 7.71 -44.85 44.78
N GLU A 93 7.32 -46.11 44.96
CA GLU A 93 6.12 -46.78 44.43
C GLU A 93 4.77 -46.47 45.13
N PRO A 94 3.61 -46.84 44.53
CA PRO A 94 2.28 -46.32 44.91
C PRO A 94 1.53 -47.13 45.99
N ARG A 95 0.57 -46.50 46.70
CA ARG A 95 -0.43 -47.24 47.52
C ARG A 95 -1.81 -46.57 47.72
N LYS A 96 -2.80 -47.12 47.00
CA LYS A 96 -4.17 -47.51 47.43
C LYS A 96 -5.08 -46.51 48.18
N ARG A 97 -6.20 -46.18 47.51
CA ARG A 97 -7.60 -46.08 48.01
C ARG A 97 -7.83 -46.01 49.53
N ARG A 98 -8.58 -44.99 49.99
CA ARG A 98 -9.58 -45.15 51.07
C ARG A 98 -10.79 -44.21 50.91
N LYS A 99 -11.96 -44.62 51.41
CA LYS A 99 -13.24 -43.88 51.31
C LYS A 99 -13.42 -42.91 52.49
N GLY A 100 -14.05 -41.75 52.23
CA GLY A 100 -14.15 -40.59 53.14
C GLY A 100 -15.15 -40.65 54.31
N ARG A 101 -15.63 -39.48 54.77
CA ARG A 101 -16.81 -39.34 55.67
C ARG A 101 -17.38 -37.90 55.65
N LYS A 102 -18.57 -37.71 56.25
CA LYS A 102 -19.33 -36.45 56.37
C LYS A 102 -19.04 -35.67 57.66
N GLY A 103 -19.31 -34.36 57.66
CA GLY A 103 -19.48 -33.46 58.83
C GLY A 103 -19.28 -31.98 58.39
N SER A 104 -20.17 -31.01 58.60
CA SER A 104 -20.76 -30.43 59.85
C SER A 104 -19.78 -29.46 60.56
N GLU A 105 -20.12 -28.21 60.96
CA GLU A 105 -21.33 -27.36 60.85
C GLU A 105 -21.02 -25.93 61.39
N GLN A 106 -21.91 -24.92 61.18
CA GLN A 106 -21.94 -23.57 61.82
C GLN A 106 -20.78 -22.60 61.40
N VAL A 107 -20.82 -21.25 61.52
CA VAL A 107 -21.62 -20.27 62.32
C VAL A 107 -21.96 -19.00 61.46
N LEU A 108 -22.96 -18.19 61.86
CA LEU A 108 -23.53 -16.95 61.26
C LEU A 108 -23.18 -15.66 62.09
N PRO A 109 -23.68 -14.42 61.82
CA PRO A 109 -24.00 -13.66 60.58
C PRO A 109 -23.45 -12.19 60.61
N GLY A 110 -23.85 -11.30 59.66
CA GLY A 110 -23.75 -9.84 59.88
C GLY A 110 -24.20 -8.86 58.76
N GLN A 111 -25.29 -8.12 59.00
CA GLN A 111 -25.68 -6.77 58.47
C GLN A 111 -26.02 -6.61 56.95
N LEU A 112 -27.27 -6.33 56.54
CA LEU A 112 -28.10 -5.07 56.53
C LEU A 112 -27.80 -4.13 55.31
N SER A 113 -28.77 -3.51 54.61
CA SER A 113 -30.25 -3.67 54.53
C SER A 113 -30.86 -2.88 53.33
N ASP A 114 -32.12 -3.17 52.96
CA ASP A 114 -32.98 -2.40 52.03
C ASP A 114 -33.26 -0.93 52.44
N TRP A 115 -33.96 -0.16 51.58
CA TRP A 115 -35.31 0.41 51.85
C TRP A 115 -35.89 1.12 50.60
N SER A 116 -37.22 1.08 50.43
CA SER A 116 -37.97 1.66 49.28
C SER A 116 -39.16 2.55 49.72
N ASP A 117 -39.65 3.36 48.78
CA ASP A 117 -40.97 4.03 48.68
C ASP A 117 -41.49 4.97 49.79
N LEU A 118 -41.82 6.21 49.41
CA LEU A 118 -42.89 7.04 50.00
C LEU A 118 -43.51 8.03 48.98
N SER A 119 -44.77 8.42 49.24
CA SER A 119 -45.63 9.42 48.55
C SER A 119 -46.91 9.60 49.41
N PRO A 120 -47.87 10.54 49.17
CA PRO A 120 -47.98 11.66 48.21
C PRO A 120 -48.38 13.02 48.89
N GLU A 121 -49.21 13.85 48.23
CA GLU A 121 -49.89 15.11 48.66
C GLU A 121 -49.02 16.40 48.77
N GLY A 122 -49.50 17.63 48.48
CA GLY A 122 -50.77 18.12 47.89
C GLY A 122 -50.89 19.67 47.95
N GLY A 123 -51.65 20.34 47.05
CA GLY A 123 -51.88 21.81 47.10
C GLY A 123 -52.63 22.44 45.89
N GLU A 124 -53.42 23.51 46.13
CA GLU A 124 -54.40 24.11 45.18
C GLU A 124 -54.08 25.57 44.73
N GLY A 125 -54.73 26.12 43.67
CA GLY A 125 -54.31 27.43 43.12
C GLY A 125 -55.19 28.27 42.12
N ARG A 126 -56.52 28.17 42.09
CA ARG A 126 -57.52 29.16 41.58
C ARG A 126 -57.40 29.92 40.22
N GLU A 127 -58.42 29.67 39.37
CA GLU A 127 -59.41 30.63 38.79
C GLU A 127 -59.04 32.04 38.24
N ARG A 128 -59.22 32.22 36.91
CA ARG A 128 -60.09 33.23 36.22
C ARG A 128 -59.80 33.19 34.70
N SER A 129 -60.64 33.55 33.73
CA SER A 129 -62.10 33.72 33.51
C SER A 129 -62.25 34.65 32.28
N LEU A 130 -62.82 34.18 31.16
CA LEU A 130 -63.55 34.96 30.11
C LEU A 130 -62.76 36.11 29.39
N GLU A 131 -63.04 36.54 28.15
CA GLU A 131 -64.22 36.36 27.29
C GLU A 131 -63.90 36.52 25.78
N MET A 132 -64.94 36.37 24.96
CA MET A 132 -65.13 36.68 23.51
C MET A 132 -64.62 38.09 23.08
N SER A 133 -64.39 38.49 21.81
CA SER A 133 -64.49 37.95 20.42
C SER A 133 -63.72 38.96 19.47
N ASN A 134 -63.79 39.07 18.12
CA ASN A 134 -64.66 38.55 17.04
C ASN A 134 -63.95 38.60 15.64
N GLU A 135 -64.71 38.46 14.55
CA GLU A 135 -64.34 38.40 13.12
C GLU A 135 -63.86 39.73 12.47
N ALA A 136 -63.06 39.66 11.39
CA ALA A 136 -63.35 40.28 10.07
C ALA A 136 -62.26 40.07 8.96
N VAL A 137 -62.69 39.43 7.85
CA VAL A 137 -62.46 39.72 6.39
C VAL A 137 -61.12 40.35 5.88
N PRO A 138 -60.51 39.83 4.78
CA PRO A 138 -59.16 40.22 4.30
C PRO A 138 -59.10 41.29 3.18
N PRO A 139 -57.91 41.87 2.92
CA PRO A 139 -57.52 42.49 1.65
C PRO A 139 -56.46 41.65 0.88
N ALA A 140 -56.15 42.05 -0.35
CA ALA A 140 -55.40 41.23 -1.32
C ALA A 140 -53.99 41.79 -1.70
N TYR A 141 -53.17 40.90 -2.29
CA TYR A 141 -52.00 41.12 -3.16
C TYR A 141 -50.94 42.18 -2.82
N GLY A 142 -49.67 41.75 -2.78
CA GLY A 142 -48.52 42.57 -3.19
C GLY A 142 -47.55 43.01 -2.09
N GLY A 143 -46.62 42.14 -1.69
CA GLY A 143 -45.50 42.47 -0.80
C GLY A 143 -44.28 41.59 -1.04
N LYS A 144 -43.07 42.16 -0.94
CA LYS A 144 -41.81 41.43 -1.03
C LYS A 144 -41.61 40.51 0.20
N PRO A 145 -40.86 39.40 0.10
CA PRO A 145 -40.54 38.59 1.27
C PRO A 145 -39.82 39.42 2.34
N GLN A 146 -40.26 39.30 3.59
CA GLN A 146 -39.62 39.93 4.75
C GLN A 146 -38.74 38.94 5.51
N GLU A 147 -37.64 39.44 6.08
CA GLU A 147 -36.75 38.69 6.97
C GLU A 147 -37.45 38.38 8.32
N LYS A 148 -38.23 37.30 8.35
CA LYS A 148 -38.87 36.75 9.56
C LYS A 148 -38.89 35.22 9.54
N THR A 149 -37.76 34.60 9.87
CA THR A 149 -37.63 33.13 9.96
C THR A 149 -36.91 32.67 11.23
N ALA A 150 -35.89 33.39 11.71
CA ALA A 150 -35.01 32.90 12.77
C ALA A 150 -35.59 32.87 14.21
N ASN A 151 -36.73 33.53 14.48
CA ASN A 151 -37.28 33.62 15.85
C ASN A 151 -38.51 32.71 16.12
N ASP A 152 -39.31 32.35 15.12
CA ASP A 152 -40.54 31.53 15.32
C ASP A 152 -40.23 30.13 15.86
N TRP A 153 -39.11 29.51 15.43
CA TRP A 153 -38.68 28.18 15.87
C TRP A 153 -38.60 28.03 17.40
N LYS A 154 -38.38 29.12 18.14
CA LYS A 154 -38.28 29.12 19.61
C LYS A 154 -39.61 28.91 20.32
N GLU A 155 -40.74 29.18 19.66
CA GLU A 155 -42.06 28.82 20.20
C GLU A 155 -42.41 27.38 19.82
N HIS A 156 -42.16 26.97 18.58
CA HIS A 156 -42.37 25.58 18.12
C HIS A 156 -41.56 24.55 18.94
N LEU A 157 -40.34 24.88 19.39
CA LEU A 157 -39.54 24.00 20.26
C LEU A 157 -40.22 23.61 21.58
N LYS A 158 -41.23 24.36 22.05
CA LYS A 158 -41.97 24.04 23.30
C LYS A 158 -43.06 22.98 23.13
N ILE A 159 -43.40 22.60 21.90
CA ILE A 159 -44.54 21.71 21.57
C ILE A 159 -44.04 20.34 21.03
N ALA A 160 -42.74 20.07 21.13
CA ALA A 160 -42.04 18.95 20.48
C ALA A 160 -42.35 17.52 21.00
N THR A 161 -43.47 17.33 21.68
CA THR A 161 -44.02 16.02 22.11
C THR A 161 -45.21 15.55 21.27
N GLU A 162 -45.80 16.38 20.40
CA GLU A 162 -46.91 15.94 19.55
C GLU A 162 -46.42 15.10 18.34
N PRO A 163 -47.03 13.92 18.05
CA PRO A 163 -46.64 13.08 16.91
C PRO A 163 -46.76 13.80 15.55
N SER A 164 -47.75 14.70 15.41
CA SER A 164 -47.94 15.58 14.26
C SER A 164 -46.71 16.43 13.94
N LEU A 165 -46.05 16.98 14.96
CA LEU A 165 -44.85 17.79 14.78
C LEU A 165 -43.64 16.92 14.40
N ARG A 166 -43.55 15.69 14.91
CA ARG A 166 -42.46 14.75 14.51
C ARG A 166 -42.51 14.48 13.01
N GLU A 167 -43.69 14.23 12.46
CA GLU A 167 -43.92 14.02 11.03
C GLU A 167 -43.51 15.25 10.18
N GLU A 168 -43.81 16.47 10.64
CA GLU A 168 -43.38 17.70 9.98
C GLU A 168 -41.86 17.86 9.98
N LEU A 169 -41.19 17.52 11.09
CA LEU A 169 -39.73 17.56 11.19
C LEU A 169 -39.07 16.51 10.27
N TYR A 170 -39.63 15.30 10.16
CA TYR A 170 -39.18 14.29 9.19
C TYR A 170 -39.36 14.77 7.74
N ARG A 171 -40.52 15.36 7.41
CA ARG A 171 -40.75 15.98 6.10
C ARG A 171 -39.77 17.11 5.80
N ARG A 172 -39.39 17.89 6.82
CA ARG A 172 -38.38 18.95 6.68
C ARG A 172 -36.96 18.41 6.52
N CYS A 173 -36.61 17.27 7.13
CA CYS A 173 -35.35 16.56 6.84
C CYS A 173 -35.31 16.11 5.37
N ARG A 174 -36.42 15.56 4.85
CA ARG A 174 -36.57 15.16 3.43
C ARG A 174 -36.39 16.35 2.48
N GLN A 175 -37.00 17.50 2.78
CA GLN A 175 -36.83 18.75 2.01
C GLN A 175 -35.42 19.34 2.04
N LEU A 176 -34.58 18.96 3.01
CA LEU A 176 -33.20 19.46 3.16
C LEU A 176 -32.14 18.40 2.79
N GLY A 177 -32.55 17.22 2.31
CA GLY A 177 -31.63 16.18 1.85
C GLY A 177 -30.82 15.47 2.94
N VAL A 178 -31.24 15.58 4.20
CA VAL A 178 -30.51 15.05 5.36
C VAL A 178 -31.20 13.84 6.00
N ALA A 179 -30.40 12.87 6.42
CA ALA A 179 -30.89 11.79 7.25
C ALA A 179 -31.06 12.28 8.70
N PRO A 180 -32.26 12.14 9.30
CA PRO A 180 -32.46 12.37 10.73
C PRO A 180 -31.65 11.36 11.55
N PRO A 181 -31.11 11.71 12.74
CA PRO A 181 -30.33 10.76 13.54
C PRO A 181 -31.18 9.55 14.00
N PRO A 182 -30.62 8.33 14.04
CA PRO A 182 -31.34 7.13 14.43
C PRO A 182 -31.88 7.23 15.85
N GLY A 183 -33.17 6.90 16.02
CA GLY A 183 -33.88 6.97 17.30
C GLY A 183 -34.31 8.38 17.76
N ALA A 184 -33.97 9.45 17.03
CA ALA A 184 -34.13 10.83 17.51
C ALA A 184 -35.57 11.22 17.93
N THR A 185 -35.66 11.88 19.08
CA THR A 185 -36.89 12.53 19.59
C THR A 185 -37.22 13.80 18.81
N GLY A 186 -38.45 14.32 18.96
CA GLY A 186 -38.87 15.58 18.31
C GLY A 186 -37.97 16.77 18.65
N ALA A 187 -37.43 16.83 19.87
CA ALA A 187 -36.50 17.89 20.28
C ALA A 187 -35.12 17.76 19.62
N GLU A 188 -34.59 16.53 19.52
CA GLU A 188 -33.30 16.27 18.86
C GLU A 188 -33.38 16.51 17.35
N LEU A 189 -34.50 16.15 16.72
CA LEU A 189 -34.78 16.45 15.31
C LEU A 189 -34.84 17.97 15.06
N ALA A 190 -35.46 18.75 15.95
CA ALA A 190 -35.49 20.20 15.84
C ALA A 190 -34.10 20.84 15.99
N LEU A 191 -33.27 20.36 16.93
CA LEU A 191 -31.88 20.81 17.09
C LEU A 191 -30.99 20.40 15.90
N PHE A 192 -31.19 19.21 15.36
CA PHE A 192 -30.50 18.74 14.16
C PHE A 192 -30.85 19.59 12.93
N LEU A 193 -32.14 19.85 12.69
CA LEU A 193 -32.60 20.74 11.62
C LEU A 193 -32.08 22.17 11.79
N GLN A 194 -31.99 22.68 13.03
CA GLN A 194 -31.37 23.98 13.29
C GLN A 194 -29.88 23.98 12.91
N ALA A 195 -29.13 22.91 13.20
CA ALA A 195 -27.74 22.76 12.78
C ALA A 195 -27.62 22.72 11.25
N VAL A 196 -28.46 21.94 10.55
CA VAL A 196 -28.49 21.85 9.08
C VAL A 196 -28.77 23.20 8.43
N VAL A 197 -29.78 23.95 8.92
CA VAL A 197 -30.05 25.32 8.44
C VAL A 197 -28.86 26.24 8.70
N THR A 198 -28.20 26.11 9.86
CA THR A 198 -26.97 26.87 10.16
C THR A 198 -25.84 26.53 9.17
N TRP A 199 -25.75 25.29 8.67
CA TRP A 199 -24.75 24.92 7.66
C TRP A 199 -25.05 25.54 6.29
N HIS A 200 -26.32 25.68 5.88
CA HIS A 200 -26.68 26.44 4.68
C HIS A 200 -26.39 27.95 4.78
N GLU A 201 -26.19 28.48 5.99
CA GLU A 201 -25.84 29.88 6.26
C GLU A 201 -24.34 30.08 6.60
N MET A 202 -23.54 29.01 6.61
CA MET A 202 -22.11 29.06 6.96
C MET A 202 -21.23 29.41 5.77
N SER A 203 -20.29 30.35 5.98
CA SER A 203 -19.21 30.61 5.02
C SER A 203 -18.35 29.36 4.80
N LEU A 204 -17.72 29.23 3.63
CA LEU A 204 -16.73 28.18 3.32
C LEU A 204 -15.68 28.01 4.43
N SER A 205 -15.24 29.09 5.09
CA SER A 205 -14.31 29.03 6.23
C SER A 205 -14.89 28.27 7.42
N ASP A 206 -16.18 28.42 7.68
CA ASP A 206 -16.91 27.80 8.78
C ASP A 206 -17.40 26.39 8.42
N LEU A 207 -17.79 26.15 7.17
CA LEU A 207 -17.99 24.78 6.65
C LEU A 207 -16.72 23.95 6.78
N ILE A 208 -15.54 24.48 6.45
CA ILE A 208 -14.26 23.77 6.63
C ILE A 208 -14.01 23.43 8.12
N LYS A 209 -14.44 24.29 9.06
CA LYS A 209 -14.35 23.99 10.51
C LYS A 209 -15.36 22.91 10.92
N THR A 210 -16.58 22.95 10.40
CA THR A 210 -17.64 21.97 10.65
C THR A 210 -17.31 20.61 10.06
N ALA A 211 -16.86 20.54 8.82
CA ALA A 211 -16.42 19.32 8.15
C ALA A 211 -15.31 18.60 8.93
N ARG A 212 -14.31 19.34 9.43
CA ARG A 212 -13.25 18.80 10.31
C ARG A 212 -13.79 18.25 11.63
N ARG A 213 -14.82 18.89 12.23
CA ARG A 213 -15.49 18.38 13.45
C ARG A 213 -16.32 17.12 13.18
N LEU A 214 -16.70 16.89 11.93
CA LEU A 214 -17.42 15.69 11.46
C LEU A 214 -16.48 14.63 10.86
N GLY A 215 -15.16 14.77 11.01
CA GLY A 215 -14.19 13.78 10.52
C GLY A 215 -14.06 13.71 8.99
N LEU A 216 -14.45 14.76 8.26
CA LEU A 216 -14.17 14.88 6.83
C LEU A 216 -12.75 15.42 6.61
N GLU A 217 -12.09 14.96 5.54
CA GLU A 217 -10.71 15.34 5.18
C GLU A 217 -10.58 15.71 3.70
N SER A 218 -9.51 16.46 3.39
CA SER A 218 -9.22 17.14 2.11
C SER A 218 -10.30 18.14 1.68
N PHE A 219 -9.91 19.41 1.50
CA PHE A 219 -10.79 20.53 1.10
C PHE A 219 -10.15 21.40 0.00
N TYR A 220 -9.11 20.89 -0.66
CA TYR A 220 -8.32 21.67 -1.61
C TYR A 220 -9.10 21.87 -2.91
N ASN A 221 -9.46 23.12 -3.18
CA ASN A 221 -10.27 23.56 -4.33
C ASN A 221 -11.77 23.15 -4.29
N GLU A 222 -12.30 22.75 -3.12
CA GLU A 222 -13.75 22.52 -2.96
C GLU A 222 -14.52 23.84 -2.89
N THR A 223 -15.69 23.89 -3.54
CA THR A 223 -16.64 25.00 -3.41
C THR A 223 -17.48 24.84 -2.14
N GLU A 224 -18.07 25.94 -1.68
CA GLU A 224 -19.00 25.97 -0.54
C GLU A 224 -20.12 24.93 -0.68
N GLU A 225 -20.69 24.81 -1.88
CA GLU A 225 -21.70 23.81 -2.25
C GLU A 225 -21.16 22.37 -2.17
N THR A 226 -20.01 22.05 -2.79
CA THR A 226 -19.46 20.69 -2.74
C THR A 226 -19.12 20.24 -1.33
N LEU A 227 -18.60 21.14 -0.49
CA LEU A 227 -18.30 20.86 0.90
C LEU A 227 -19.57 20.69 1.74
N LEU A 228 -20.58 21.53 1.49
CA LEU A 228 -21.89 21.38 2.12
C LEU A 228 -22.50 20.02 1.76
N GLN A 229 -22.50 19.61 0.49
CA GLN A 229 -22.97 18.29 0.07
C GLN A 229 -22.22 17.14 0.77
N ARG A 230 -20.91 17.26 0.99
CA ARG A 230 -20.15 16.28 1.80
C ARG A 230 -20.57 16.26 3.27
N ILE A 231 -20.88 17.42 3.86
CA ILE A 231 -21.41 17.54 5.23
C ILE A 231 -22.82 16.95 5.34
N LEU A 232 -23.71 17.23 4.38
CA LEU A 232 -25.06 16.66 4.35
C LEU A 232 -25.01 15.14 4.13
N ALA A 233 -24.14 14.65 3.24
CA ALA A 233 -23.90 13.23 3.03
C ALA A 233 -23.42 12.50 4.31
N LYS A 234 -22.59 13.16 5.13
CA LYS A 234 -22.12 12.63 6.42
C LYS A 234 -23.24 12.30 7.41
N THR A 235 -24.43 12.89 7.24
CA THR A 235 -25.61 12.57 8.07
C THR A 235 -26.19 11.18 7.83
N TRP A 236 -25.87 10.55 6.69
CA TRP A 236 -26.40 9.25 6.26
C TRP A 236 -25.58 8.04 6.76
N GLU A 237 -24.32 8.26 7.16
CA GLU A 237 -23.42 7.20 7.66
C GLU A 237 -23.98 6.41 8.87
N PRO A 238 -24.65 7.01 9.88
CA PRO A 238 -25.26 6.26 10.99
C PRO A 238 -26.30 5.22 10.57
N TRP A 239 -26.91 5.40 9.39
CA TRP A 239 -27.85 4.44 8.80
C TRP A 239 -27.17 3.40 7.88
N SER A 240 -25.87 3.55 7.64
CA SER A 240 -25.09 2.79 6.63
C SER A 240 -25.58 2.96 5.18
N ILE A 241 -26.26 4.08 4.86
CA ILE A 241 -26.78 4.35 3.51
C ILE A 241 -25.73 5.15 2.71
N PRO A 242 -25.16 4.61 1.61
CA PRO A 242 -24.13 5.28 0.82
C PRO A 242 -24.76 6.33 -0.12
N VAL A 243 -25.25 7.43 0.43
CA VAL A 243 -26.07 8.41 -0.31
C VAL A 243 -25.41 8.96 -1.60
N GLN A 244 -24.08 9.01 -1.64
CA GLN A 244 -23.31 9.47 -2.81
C GLN A 244 -23.29 8.49 -3.99
N SER A 245 -23.68 7.23 -3.77
CA SER A 245 -23.75 6.19 -4.80
C SER A 245 -25.14 6.06 -5.45
N PHE A 246 -26.14 6.86 -5.06
CA PHE A 246 -27.46 6.86 -5.72
C PHE A 246 -27.62 8.05 -6.66
N THR A 247 -28.34 7.87 -7.78
CA THR A 247 -28.62 8.95 -8.74
C THR A 247 -29.65 9.96 -8.25
N HIS A 248 -30.51 9.56 -7.30
CA HIS A 248 -31.61 10.36 -6.77
C HIS A 248 -31.68 10.21 -5.25
N LEU A 249 -31.91 11.33 -4.55
CA LEU A 249 -31.88 11.40 -3.09
C LEU A 249 -33.13 10.78 -2.46
N GLU A 250 -34.22 10.75 -3.23
CA GLU A 250 -35.48 10.06 -2.94
C GLU A 250 -35.26 8.58 -2.62
N VAL A 251 -34.37 7.90 -3.36
CA VAL A 251 -34.03 6.49 -3.16
C VAL A 251 -33.38 6.26 -1.79
N ALA A 252 -32.52 7.19 -1.34
CA ALA A 252 -31.94 7.12 0.00
C ALA A 252 -33.01 7.32 1.09
N PHE A 253 -34.00 8.19 0.88
CA PHE A 253 -35.14 8.34 1.79
C PHE A 253 -36.07 7.13 1.81
N GLU A 254 -36.30 6.47 0.67
CA GLU A 254 -37.07 5.22 0.59
C GLU A 254 -36.35 4.07 1.32
N LEU A 255 -35.02 3.97 1.17
CA LEU A 255 -34.19 3.05 1.97
C LEU A 255 -34.24 3.38 3.47
N LEU A 256 -34.20 4.65 3.86
CA LEU A 256 -34.32 5.07 5.26
C LEU A 256 -35.68 4.67 5.85
N GLU A 257 -36.78 4.96 5.17
CA GLU A 257 -38.12 4.54 5.58
C GLU A 257 -38.23 3.02 5.68
N TYR A 258 -37.64 2.28 4.74
CA TYR A 258 -37.58 0.82 4.78
C TYR A 258 -36.74 0.31 5.95
N PHE A 259 -35.61 0.94 6.26
CA PHE A 259 -34.73 0.57 7.38
C PHE A 259 -35.40 0.77 8.74
N GLN A 260 -36.23 1.81 8.88
CA GLN A 260 -37.04 2.04 10.07
C GLN A 260 -38.15 0.98 10.21
N LYS A 261 -38.86 0.66 9.11
CA LYS A 261 -39.87 -0.42 9.09
C LYS A 261 -39.22 -1.77 9.45
N LEU A 262 -38.05 -2.09 8.91
CA LEU A 262 -37.26 -3.29 9.27
C LEU A 262 -36.87 -3.32 10.77
N GLU A 263 -36.56 -2.18 11.38
CA GLU A 263 -36.22 -2.09 12.81
C GLU A 263 -37.43 -2.31 13.73
N GLU A 264 -38.65 -2.03 13.26
CA GLU A 264 -39.91 -2.29 13.98
C GLU A 264 -40.41 -3.74 13.83
N LEU A 265 -40.06 -4.44 12.74
CA LEU A 265 -40.48 -5.83 12.49
C LEU A 265 -40.08 -6.81 13.60
N THR A 266 -40.92 -7.82 13.87
CA THR A 266 -40.56 -8.88 14.82
C THR A 266 -39.45 -9.77 14.27
N TRP A 267 -38.84 -10.59 15.13
CA TRP A 267 -37.86 -11.58 14.68
C TRP A 267 -38.43 -12.56 13.64
N ASP A 268 -39.68 -13.00 13.80
CA ASP A 268 -40.31 -13.96 12.89
C ASP A 268 -40.66 -13.31 11.54
N ASP A 269 -41.00 -12.01 11.52
CA ASP A 269 -41.18 -11.23 10.29
C ASP A 269 -39.85 -11.05 9.54
N ILE A 270 -38.78 -10.67 10.25
CA ILE A 270 -37.42 -10.51 9.69
C ILE A 270 -36.89 -11.83 9.12
N ASN A 271 -37.12 -12.94 9.83
CA ASN A 271 -36.77 -14.30 9.40
C ASN A 271 -37.59 -14.73 8.17
N THR A 272 -38.88 -14.40 8.13
CA THR A 272 -39.76 -14.66 6.97
C THR A 272 -39.33 -13.85 5.74
N LEU A 273 -39.04 -12.56 5.93
CA LEU A 273 -38.60 -11.65 4.86
C LEU A 273 -37.22 -12.07 4.31
N ALA A 274 -36.28 -12.43 5.17
CA ALA A 274 -34.98 -12.94 4.74
C ALA A 274 -35.10 -14.24 3.90
N ARG A 275 -36.04 -15.14 4.21
CA ARG A 275 -36.33 -16.32 3.36
C ARG A 275 -36.92 -15.93 2.01
N GLN A 276 -37.81 -14.95 1.98
CA GLN A 276 -38.42 -14.45 0.74
C GLN A 276 -37.38 -13.77 -0.17
N SER A 277 -36.43 -13.05 0.42
CA SER A 277 -35.27 -12.45 -0.27
C SER A 277 -34.16 -13.44 -0.62
N GLY A 278 -34.28 -14.73 -0.26
CA GLY A 278 -33.26 -15.75 -0.51
C GLY A 278 -31.94 -15.54 0.24
N LEU A 279 -31.98 -14.93 1.44
CA LEU A 279 -30.80 -14.76 2.29
C LEU A 279 -30.54 -16.01 3.17
N PRO A 280 -29.27 -16.34 3.46
CA PRO A 280 -28.92 -17.44 4.33
C PRO A 280 -29.26 -17.13 5.79
N ILE A 281 -29.89 -18.10 6.46
CA ILE A 281 -30.33 -18.00 7.86
C ILE A 281 -29.75 -19.19 8.63
N GLU A 282 -28.62 -18.96 9.29
CA GLU A 282 -27.92 -19.98 10.07
C GLU A 282 -28.70 -20.31 11.35
N PRO A 283 -28.61 -21.57 11.85
CA PRO A 283 -29.04 -21.90 13.20
C PRO A 283 -28.40 -20.96 14.25
N GLY A 284 -29.25 -20.22 14.96
CA GLY A 284 -28.82 -19.22 15.94
C GLY A 284 -28.08 -18.02 15.35
N VAL A 285 -28.42 -17.56 14.13
CA VAL A 285 -28.11 -16.20 13.69
C VAL A 285 -28.90 -15.18 14.53
N ARG A 286 -28.31 -14.01 14.82
CA ARG A 286 -28.94 -12.97 15.65
C ARG A 286 -29.82 -12.03 14.82
N ARG A 287 -30.80 -11.40 15.46
CA ARG A 287 -31.69 -10.40 14.82
C ARG A 287 -30.90 -9.27 14.16
N GLU A 288 -29.87 -8.77 14.83
CA GLU A 288 -29.05 -7.65 14.35
C GLU A 288 -28.25 -8.04 13.09
N THR A 289 -27.74 -9.26 13.03
CA THR A 289 -27.03 -9.81 11.86
C THR A 289 -27.98 -9.93 10.67
N LEU A 290 -29.17 -10.52 10.87
CA LEU A 290 -30.12 -10.75 9.78
C LEU A 290 -30.75 -9.42 9.29
N LEU A 291 -31.01 -8.49 10.20
CA LEU A 291 -31.38 -7.10 9.91
C LEU A 291 -30.31 -6.41 9.05
N HIS A 292 -29.03 -6.51 9.41
CA HIS A 292 -27.94 -5.92 8.65
C HIS A 292 -27.82 -6.52 7.24
N ARG A 293 -28.00 -7.84 7.09
CA ARG A 293 -28.05 -8.51 5.78
C ARG A 293 -29.19 -8.00 4.89
N LEU A 294 -30.40 -7.84 5.43
CA LEU A 294 -31.54 -7.25 4.70
C LEU A 294 -31.29 -5.79 4.31
N LYS A 295 -30.66 -5.00 5.18
CA LYS A 295 -30.28 -3.61 4.88
C LYS A 295 -29.26 -3.51 3.75
N LEU A 296 -28.23 -4.37 3.75
CA LEU A 296 -27.24 -4.44 2.66
C LEU A 296 -27.89 -4.85 1.34
N LEU A 297 -28.74 -5.88 1.34
CA LEU A 297 -29.43 -6.34 0.14
C LEU A 297 -30.29 -5.23 -0.48
N ALA A 298 -31.07 -4.51 0.33
CA ALA A 298 -31.89 -3.40 -0.14
C ALA A 298 -31.05 -2.24 -0.71
N ILE A 299 -29.87 -1.95 -0.13
CA ILE A 299 -28.92 -0.98 -0.73
C ILE A 299 -28.49 -1.47 -2.12
N TRP A 300 -28.06 -2.72 -2.25
CA TRP A 300 -27.62 -3.26 -3.54
C TRP A 300 -28.73 -3.30 -4.59
N GLU A 301 -29.97 -3.64 -4.20
CA GLU A 301 -31.15 -3.59 -5.06
C GLU A 301 -31.42 -2.19 -5.63
N GLN A 302 -30.92 -1.12 -4.96
CA GLN A 302 -31.08 0.28 -5.35
C GLN A 302 -29.80 0.93 -5.93
N LEU A 303 -28.60 0.38 -5.70
CA LEU A 303 -27.34 0.91 -6.27
C LEU A 303 -27.38 0.87 -7.81
N PRO A 304 -27.05 1.94 -8.55
CA PRO A 304 -26.90 1.91 -10.01
C PRO A 304 -25.94 0.78 -10.46
N THR A 305 -26.18 0.19 -11.63
CA THR A 305 -25.39 -0.96 -12.15
C THR A 305 -23.86 -0.78 -12.04
N PRO A 306 -23.22 0.35 -12.39
CA PRO A 306 -21.76 0.51 -12.21
C PRO A 306 -21.29 0.64 -10.75
N GLU A 307 -22.14 1.13 -9.83
CA GLU A 307 -21.85 1.13 -8.39
C GLU A 307 -22.00 -0.28 -7.80
N LEU A 308 -22.97 -1.05 -8.29
CA LEU A 308 -23.18 -2.46 -7.95
C LEU A 308 -22.02 -3.34 -8.45
N GLU A 309 -21.54 -3.13 -9.69
CA GLU A 309 -20.28 -3.73 -10.18
C GLU A 309 -19.11 -3.37 -9.25
N SER A 310 -18.98 -2.09 -8.88
CA SER A 310 -17.91 -1.61 -8.01
C SER A 310 -17.97 -2.18 -6.59
N GLU A 311 -19.15 -2.51 -6.08
CA GLU A 311 -19.35 -3.25 -4.83
C GLU A 311 -18.94 -4.73 -4.98
N CYS A 312 -19.34 -5.39 -6.08
CA CYS A 312 -18.90 -6.75 -6.40
C CYS A 312 -17.37 -6.84 -6.47
N TRP A 313 -16.73 -5.95 -7.23
CA TRP A 313 -15.26 -5.87 -7.34
C TRP A 313 -14.55 -5.58 -6.02
N ARG A 314 -15.14 -4.77 -5.12
CA ARG A 314 -14.55 -4.46 -3.80
C ARG A 314 -14.62 -5.64 -2.83
N ARG A 315 -15.53 -6.58 -3.02
CA ARG A 315 -15.74 -7.75 -2.16
C ARG A 315 -15.03 -9.00 -2.70
N LEU A 316 -15.27 -9.33 -3.97
CA LEU A 316 -14.72 -10.51 -4.65
C LEU A 316 -13.18 -10.51 -4.82
N GLN A 317 -12.50 -9.40 -4.51
CA GLN A 317 -11.02 -9.29 -4.48
C GLN A 317 -10.31 -10.31 -3.55
N PHE A 318 -11.03 -11.05 -2.70
CA PHE A 318 -10.48 -12.15 -1.92
C PHE A 318 -10.50 -13.52 -2.62
N PHE A 319 -11.21 -13.68 -3.74
CA PHE A 319 -11.42 -14.97 -4.44
C PHE A 319 -10.92 -14.98 -5.89
N ASP A 320 -9.65 -14.60 -6.04
CA ASP A 320 -8.89 -14.41 -7.29
C ASP A 320 -8.92 -15.60 -8.29
N SER A 321 -9.28 -16.82 -7.84
CA SER A 321 -9.23 -18.04 -8.66
C SER A 321 -10.48 -18.31 -9.51
N CYS A 322 -11.66 -17.84 -9.11
CA CYS A 322 -12.92 -18.26 -9.74
C CYS A 322 -13.40 -17.28 -10.82
N TYR A 323 -13.01 -16.00 -10.73
CA TYR A 323 -13.47 -14.96 -11.64
C TYR A 323 -12.67 -14.92 -12.96
N SER A 324 -11.37 -15.28 -12.92
CA SER A 324 -10.53 -15.46 -14.11
C SER A 324 -11.10 -16.54 -15.05
N ASP A 325 -11.55 -17.65 -14.47
CA ASP A 325 -12.09 -18.79 -15.21
C ASP A 325 -13.45 -18.43 -15.84
N PHE A 326 -14.26 -17.59 -15.18
CA PHE A 326 -15.51 -17.09 -15.74
C PHE A 326 -15.30 -16.20 -16.98
N ILE A 327 -14.42 -15.20 -16.89
CA ILE A 327 -14.12 -14.30 -18.03
C ILE A 327 -13.48 -15.06 -19.20
N SER A 328 -12.53 -15.97 -18.92
CA SER A 328 -11.93 -16.78 -19.98
C SER A 328 -12.88 -17.85 -20.56
N GLY A 329 -13.84 -18.33 -19.77
CA GLY A 329 -14.82 -19.34 -20.20
C GLY A 329 -15.96 -18.79 -21.06
N HIS A 330 -16.26 -17.49 -20.98
CA HIS A 330 -17.38 -16.87 -21.71
C HIS A 330 -17.00 -16.17 -23.03
N SER A 331 -15.71 -16.06 -23.39
CA SER A 331 -15.29 -15.45 -24.67
C SER A 331 -15.59 -16.30 -25.93
N GLY A 332 -16.42 -17.35 -25.82
CA GLY A 332 -16.53 -18.42 -26.80
C GLY A 332 -17.80 -18.45 -27.68
N MET A 333 -18.95 -17.92 -27.23
CA MET A 333 -20.22 -18.16 -27.97
C MET A 333 -21.36 -17.13 -27.88
N PHE A 334 -21.23 -16.04 -27.14
CA PHE A 334 -22.18 -14.91 -27.16
C PHE A 334 -21.43 -13.59 -27.29
N SER A 335 -21.98 -12.60 -28.02
CA SER A 335 -21.36 -11.28 -28.03
C SER A 335 -21.67 -10.56 -26.72
N PHE A 336 -20.74 -9.71 -26.27
CA PHE A 336 -20.94 -8.87 -25.10
C PHE A 336 -22.14 -7.91 -25.26
N VAL A 337 -22.54 -7.62 -26.51
CA VAL A 337 -23.69 -6.78 -26.85
C VAL A 337 -25.02 -7.53 -26.66
N ASP A 338 -25.06 -8.85 -26.90
CA ASP A 338 -26.27 -9.66 -26.70
C ASP A 338 -26.62 -9.81 -25.21
N LEU A 339 -25.61 -9.86 -24.32
CA LEU A 339 -25.83 -9.93 -22.87
C LEU A 339 -26.39 -8.61 -22.31
N MET A 340 -26.05 -7.48 -22.92
CA MET A 340 -26.59 -6.16 -22.59
C MET A 340 -28.05 -5.96 -23.02
N ALA A 341 -28.67 -6.93 -23.72
CA ALA A 341 -30.06 -6.86 -24.17
C ALA A 341 -31.10 -6.79 -23.03
N SER A 342 -30.70 -7.06 -21.78
CA SER A 342 -31.36 -6.42 -20.63
C SER A 342 -30.40 -6.17 -19.45
N ASP A 343 -30.15 -4.89 -19.15
CA ASP A 343 -29.50 -4.44 -17.90
C ASP A 343 -30.14 -5.11 -16.66
N ARG A 344 -31.46 -5.32 -16.68
CA ARG A 344 -32.20 -6.05 -15.64
C ARG A 344 -31.67 -7.47 -15.39
N GLN A 345 -31.28 -8.25 -16.41
CA GLN A 345 -30.73 -9.59 -16.18
C GLN A 345 -29.32 -9.50 -15.59
N TYR A 346 -28.45 -8.70 -16.19
CA TYR A 346 -27.08 -8.52 -15.73
C TYR A 346 -27.02 -8.03 -14.27
N ARG A 347 -27.85 -7.04 -13.93
CA ARG A 347 -28.08 -6.57 -12.55
C ARG A 347 -28.49 -7.68 -11.58
N GLN A 348 -29.39 -8.58 -12.00
CA GLN A 348 -29.82 -9.72 -11.17
C GLN A 348 -28.72 -10.78 -11.02
N GLU A 349 -27.83 -10.93 -12.00
CA GLU A 349 -26.65 -11.80 -11.90
C GLU A 349 -25.59 -11.23 -10.94
N LEU A 350 -25.35 -9.91 -10.95
CA LEU A 350 -24.51 -9.23 -9.94
C LEU A 350 -25.07 -9.36 -8.52
N LEU A 351 -26.37 -9.10 -8.33
CA LEU A 351 -27.05 -9.31 -7.03
C LEU A 351 -26.93 -10.78 -6.57
N GLY A 352 -27.08 -11.73 -7.50
CA GLY A 352 -26.89 -13.16 -7.24
C GLY A 352 -25.46 -13.52 -6.81
N GLN A 353 -24.43 -12.83 -7.29
CA GLN A 353 -23.04 -13.04 -6.84
C GLN A 353 -22.82 -12.52 -5.42
N LEU A 354 -23.33 -11.32 -5.10
CA LEU A 354 -23.25 -10.76 -3.73
C LEU A 354 -24.01 -11.61 -2.71
N VAL A 355 -25.21 -12.09 -3.06
CA VAL A 355 -25.98 -13.01 -2.18
C VAL A 355 -25.27 -14.37 -2.02
N LYS A 356 -24.58 -14.88 -3.05
CA LYS A 356 -23.73 -16.08 -2.92
C LYS A 356 -22.53 -15.87 -2.00
N GLU A 357 -21.87 -14.72 -2.03
CA GLU A 357 -20.81 -14.39 -1.08
C GLU A 357 -21.31 -14.46 0.37
N MET A 358 -22.47 -13.88 0.65
CA MET A 358 -23.12 -13.97 1.97
C MET A 358 -23.45 -15.41 2.37
N HIS A 359 -23.75 -16.31 1.42
CA HIS A 359 -23.90 -17.74 1.69
C HIS A 359 -22.56 -18.39 2.06
N HIS A 360 -21.47 -18.04 1.39
CA HIS A 360 -20.14 -18.57 1.75
C HIS A 360 -19.68 -18.07 3.13
N GLU A 361 -19.95 -16.82 3.50
CA GLU A 361 -19.76 -16.32 4.88
C GLU A 361 -20.60 -17.11 5.90
N ALA A 362 -21.90 -17.32 5.60
CA ALA A 362 -22.82 -18.04 6.47
C ALA A 362 -22.45 -19.52 6.65
N LEU A 363 -22.09 -20.21 5.56
CA LEU A 363 -21.66 -21.61 5.58
C LEU A 363 -20.33 -21.77 6.33
N ALA A 364 -19.37 -20.84 6.19
CA ALA A 364 -18.14 -20.85 6.98
C ALA A 364 -18.44 -20.76 8.49
N LEU A 365 -19.38 -19.89 8.90
CA LEU A 365 -19.85 -19.77 10.28
C LEU A 365 -20.63 -21.01 10.77
N MET A 366 -21.40 -21.67 9.90
CA MET A 366 -22.09 -22.93 10.23
C MET A 366 -21.11 -24.10 10.39
N VAL A 367 -20.14 -24.26 9.48
CA VAL A 367 -19.11 -25.30 9.58
C VAL A 367 -18.26 -25.11 10.83
N GLN A 368 -17.93 -23.86 11.21
CA GLN A 368 -17.28 -23.56 12.48
C GLN A 368 -18.15 -24.00 13.67
N LYS A 369 -19.40 -23.54 13.76
CA LYS A 369 -20.33 -23.89 14.86
C LYS A 369 -20.60 -25.40 14.97
N GLN A 370 -20.68 -26.12 13.85
CA GLN A 370 -20.91 -27.56 13.85
C GLN A 370 -19.68 -28.31 14.41
N CYS A 371 -18.47 -27.88 14.04
CA CYS A 371 -17.24 -28.42 14.66
C CYS A 371 -17.17 -28.13 16.16
N GLU A 372 -17.61 -26.94 16.60
CA GLU A 372 -17.71 -26.59 18.03
C GLU A 372 -18.75 -27.43 18.78
N ALA A 373 -19.85 -27.80 18.13
CA ALA A 373 -20.91 -28.64 18.69
C ALA A 373 -20.51 -30.12 18.81
N ASP A 374 -19.92 -30.70 17.76
CA ASP A 374 -19.53 -32.12 17.75
C ASP A 374 -18.37 -32.41 18.72
N GLU A 375 -17.47 -31.44 18.98
CA GLU A 375 -16.47 -31.54 20.06
C GLU A 375 -17.09 -31.49 21.48
N SER A 376 -18.38 -31.15 21.63
CA SER A 376 -19.06 -31.05 22.93
C SER A 376 -19.96 -32.24 23.28
N GLY A 377 -20.35 -33.07 22.30
CA GLY A 377 -21.28 -34.19 22.48
C GLY A 377 -20.64 -35.56 22.77
N ALA A 378 -19.31 -35.65 22.80
CA ALA A 378 -18.57 -36.91 22.81
C ALA A 378 -18.39 -37.54 24.22
N ASP A 379 -19.47 -37.64 25.01
CA ASP A 379 -19.49 -38.30 26.33
C ASP A 379 -20.92 -38.79 26.71
N ASP A 380 -21.49 -39.76 25.98
CA ASP A 380 -22.55 -40.65 26.50
C ASP A 380 -22.68 -41.98 25.72
N ASP A 381 -23.16 -43.04 26.38
CA ASP A 381 -23.20 -44.41 25.84
C ASP A 381 -24.34 -44.66 24.83
N PHE A 382 -24.02 -45.13 23.61
CA PHE A 382 -25.00 -45.82 22.75
C PHE A 382 -24.42 -47.03 22.02
N ALA A 383 -24.64 -48.22 22.57
CA ALA A 383 -24.26 -49.48 21.95
C ALA A 383 -25.31 -49.94 20.93
N MET A 384 -24.91 -50.12 19.67
CA MET A 384 -25.70 -50.80 18.64
C MET A 384 -25.03 -52.11 18.21
N SER A 385 -25.85 -53.11 17.92
CA SER A 385 -25.44 -54.48 17.62
C SER A 385 -24.70 -54.59 16.28
N GLY A 386 -23.66 -55.43 16.23
CA GLY A 386 -23.05 -55.82 14.96
C GLY A 386 -24.00 -56.62 14.06
N GLN A 387 -23.77 -56.50 12.76
CA GLN A 387 -24.19 -57.47 11.76
C GLN A 387 -22.95 -57.85 10.92
N ASP A 388 -22.92 -59.09 10.47
CA ASP A 388 -21.75 -59.71 9.88
C ASP A 388 -21.46 -59.19 8.46
N PHE A 389 -20.17 -59.07 8.14
CA PHE A 389 -19.64 -58.97 6.77
C PHE A 389 -18.43 -59.89 6.69
N ASP A 390 -18.35 -60.70 5.63
CA ASP A 390 -17.42 -61.83 5.54
C ASP A 390 -15.93 -61.43 5.49
N GLU A 391 -15.12 -62.02 6.38
CA GLU A 391 -13.65 -62.00 6.30
C GLU A 391 -13.15 -63.16 5.41
N ASP A 392 -12.99 -63.00 4.09
CA ASP A 392 -12.10 -63.87 3.28
C ASP A 392 -11.82 -63.41 1.82
N GLU A 393 -11.26 -62.20 1.58
CA GLU A 393 -10.45 -61.94 0.36
C GLU A 393 -9.20 -61.06 0.63
N PRO A 394 -7.99 -61.47 0.21
CA PRO A 394 -6.76 -60.70 0.40
C PRO A 394 -6.48 -59.74 -0.77
N PHE A 395 -6.59 -58.43 -0.53
CA PHE A 395 -6.23 -57.41 -1.51
C PHE A 395 -4.70 -57.31 -1.72
N VAL A 396 -4.26 -57.17 -2.96
CA VAL A 396 -2.84 -56.95 -3.32
C VAL A 396 -2.63 -55.48 -3.70
N CYS A 397 -1.67 -54.80 -3.07
CA CYS A 397 -1.27 -53.46 -3.47
C CYS A 397 -0.48 -53.51 -4.80
N LEU A 398 -1.01 -52.88 -5.85
CA LEU A 398 -0.43 -52.92 -7.20
C LEU A 398 0.95 -52.24 -7.32
N GLU A 399 1.30 -51.33 -6.41
CA GLU A 399 2.60 -50.63 -6.45
C GLU A 399 3.73 -51.36 -5.70
N CYS A 400 3.41 -52.26 -4.75
CA CYS A 400 4.43 -52.97 -3.95
C CYS A 400 4.29 -54.50 -3.90
N GLY A 401 3.21 -55.08 -4.41
CA GLY A 401 3.05 -56.52 -4.66
C GLY A 401 2.98 -57.44 -3.44
N MET A 402 3.00 -56.90 -2.21
CA MET A 402 3.02 -57.70 -0.97
C MET A 402 1.64 -57.96 -0.39
N TRP A 403 1.52 -59.10 0.29
CA TRP A 403 0.29 -59.61 0.92
C TRP A 403 0.29 -59.31 2.42
N ALA A 404 -0.83 -58.83 2.95
CA ALA A 404 -1.05 -58.67 4.39
C ALA A 404 -1.76 -59.89 5.00
N ARG A 405 -1.62 -60.09 6.31
CA ARG A 405 -2.38 -61.08 7.11
C ARG A 405 -3.08 -60.40 8.31
N PRO A 406 -4.21 -60.95 8.80
CA PRO A 406 -4.90 -60.43 9.98
C PRO A 406 -4.07 -60.55 11.27
N LYS A 407 -4.45 -59.77 12.28
CA LYS A 407 -3.59 -59.40 13.44
C LYS A 407 -3.58 -60.46 14.55
N GLY A 408 -2.40 -60.69 15.15
CA GLY A 408 -2.27 -61.48 16.38
C GLY A 408 -0.85 -61.41 16.99
N GLU A 409 -0.73 -60.67 18.10
CA GLU A 409 0.47 -60.50 18.97
C GLU A 409 1.77 -59.91 18.35
N PRO A 410 2.63 -59.24 19.15
CA PRO A 410 3.82 -58.54 18.64
C PRO A 410 5.13 -59.35 18.78
N ALA A 411 5.73 -59.72 17.66
CA ALA A 411 7.11 -60.24 17.61
C ALA A 411 8.07 -59.21 16.98
N TRP A 412 9.13 -58.85 17.70
CA TRP A 412 10.19 -57.95 17.21
C TRP A 412 11.35 -58.75 16.59
N VAL A 413 11.42 -58.83 15.26
CA VAL A 413 12.69 -59.06 14.51
C VAL A 413 12.65 -58.29 13.18
N ASP A 414 13.75 -57.59 12.90
CA ASP A 414 14.27 -57.07 11.63
C ASP A 414 13.30 -56.76 10.46
N GLY A 415 13.07 -55.46 10.26
CA GLY A 415 13.73 -54.83 9.12
C GLY A 415 13.12 -54.96 7.72
N HIS A 416 11.87 -54.53 7.52
CA HIS A 416 11.46 -53.64 6.41
C HIS A 416 10.05 -53.08 6.70
N ARG A 417 9.85 -51.77 6.55
CA ARG A 417 8.52 -51.12 6.68
C ARG A 417 7.93 -50.83 5.30
N CYS A 418 6.64 -51.12 5.12
CA CYS A 418 5.78 -50.32 4.25
C CYS A 418 5.37 -49.04 5.01
N CYS A 419 5.17 -47.91 4.34
CA CYS A 419 4.90 -46.63 5.02
C CYS A 419 3.44 -46.49 5.47
N ASP A 420 3.26 -45.84 6.62
CA ASP A 420 1.94 -45.51 7.19
C ASP A 420 1.15 -44.53 6.29
N ASP A 421 1.85 -43.75 5.45
CA ASP A 421 1.30 -42.76 4.51
C ASP A 421 0.30 -43.37 3.50
N CYS A 422 0.53 -44.59 3.01
CA CYS A 422 -0.38 -45.23 2.06
C CYS A 422 -1.77 -45.48 2.65
N ALA A 423 -1.85 -45.86 3.92
CA ALA A 423 -3.12 -46.09 4.62
C ALA A 423 -3.84 -44.78 4.94
N LEU A 424 -3.09 -43.76 5.41
CA LEU A 424 -3.62 -42.42 5.65
C LEU A 424 -4.16 -41.78 4.36
N ARG A 425 -3.44 -41.91 3.25
CA ARG A 425 -3.85 -41.32 1.96
C ARG A 425 -5.14 -41.92 1.42
N ILE A 426 -5.31 -43.25 1.45
CA ILE A 426 -6.57 -43.90 1.02
C ILE A 426 -7.75 -43.43 1.89
N TYR A 427 -7.55 -43.31 3.21
CA TYR A 427 -8.57 -42.80 4.13
C TYR A 427 -8.97 -41.35 3.82
N TYR A 428 -8.00 -40.48 3.53
CA TYR A 428 -8.29 -39.08 3.16
C TYR A 428 -8.89 -38.93 1.76
N GLU A 429 -8.53 -39.78 0.78
CA GLU A 429 -9.14 -39.77 -0.55
C GLU A 429 -10.63 -40.19 -0.49
N GLU A 430 -11.02 -41.13 0.38
CA GLU A 430 -12.45 -41.44 0.61
C GLU A 430 -13.19 -40.36 1.39
N GLN A 431 -12.56 -39.76 2.42
CA GLN A 431 -13.14 -38.60 3.14
C GLN A 431 -13.38 -37.40 2.20
N ALA A 432 -12.46 -37.12 1.29
CA ALA A 432 -12.60 -36.07 0.28
C ALA A 432 -13.79 -36.36 -0.66
N LYS A 433 -13.91 -37.60 -1.16
CA LYS A 433 -15.06 -38.02 -2.00
C LYS A 433 -16.40 -37.95 -1.27
N ALA A 434 -16.42 -38.13 0.05
CA ALA A 434 -17.63 -37.97 0.85
C ALA A 434 -18.04 -36.50 1.00
N LEU A 435 -17.07 -35.61 1.30
CA LEU A 435 -17.32 -34.16 1.40
C LEU A 435 -17.71 -33.53 0.06
N GLN A 436 -17.11 -33.99 -1.05
CA GLN A 436 -17.46 -33.56 -2.41
C GLN A 436 -18.97 -33.74 -2.66
N ARG A 437 -19.52 -34.93 -2.37
CA ARG A 437 -20.95 -35.25 -2.62
C ARG A 437 -21.92 -34.33 -1.86
N VAL A 438 -21.58 -33.94 -0.63
CA VAL A 438 -22.42 -33.01 0.15
C VAL A 438 -22.41 -31.62 -0.49
N SER A 439 -21.25 -31.14 -0.94
CA SER A 439 -21.14 -29.89 -1.69
C SER A 439 -21.90 -29.93 -3.02
N ASP A 440 -21.84 -31.05 -3.73
CA ASP A 440 -22.53 -31.25 -5.02
C ASP A 440 -24.07 -31.29 -4.83
N GLU A 441 -24.57 -31.83 -3.71
CA GLU A 441 -26.00 -31.84 -3.34
C GLU A 441 -26.50 -30.45 -2.91
N GLU A 442 -25.76 -29.71 -2.07
CA GLU A 442 -26.13 -28.35 -1.66
C GLU A 442 -26.06 -27.34 -2.83
N GLU A 443 -25.10 -27.49 -3.75
CA GLU A 443 -25.07 -26.68 -4.98
C GLU A 443 -26.28 -26.97 -5.89
N ALA A 444 -26.72 -28.23 -5.96
CA ALA A 444 -27.91 -28.59 -6.74
C ALA A 444 -29.19 -27.90 -6.23
N ASP A 445 -29.37 -27.80 -4.90
CA ASP A 445 -30.50 -27.08 -4.29
C ASP A 445 -30.44 -25.57 -4.57
N VAL A 446 -29.25 -24.95 -4.49
CA VAL A 446 -29.06 -23.53 -4.87
C VAL A 446 -29.34 -23.30 -6.36
N LEU A 447 -28.92 -24.20 -7.24
CA LEU A 447 -29.21 -24.13 -8.67
C LEU A 447 -30.69 -24.39 -8.99
N GLU A 448 -31.38 -25.25 -8.23
CA GLU A 448 -32.82 -25.44 -8.36
C GLU A 448 -33.61 -24.22 -7.82
N PHE A 449 -33.17 -23.59 -6.73
CA PHE A 449 -33.71 -22.32 -6.25
C PHE A 449 -33.58 -21.21 -7.30
N LEU A 450 -32.39 -21.05 -7.90
CA LEU A 450 -32.16 -20.08 -8.98
C LEU A 450 -33.00 -20.37 -10.24
N ARG A 451 -33.29 -21.64 -10.55
CA ARG A 451 -34.26 -22.00 -11.60
C ARG A 451 -35.69 -21.62 -11.22
N LYS A 452 -36.12 -21.92 -9.98
CA LYS A 452 -37.46 -21.57 -9.48
C LYS A 452 -37.69 -20.05 -9.48
N TRP A 453 -36.73 -19.26 -8.99
CA TRP A 453 -36.74 -17.80 -9.04
C TRP A 453 -36.95 -17.28 -10.47
N ARG A 454 -36.19 -17.81 -11.44
CA ARG A 454 -36.35 -17.47 -12.87
C ARG A 454 -37.75 -17.79 -13.44
N THR A 455 -38.48 -18.73 -12.85
CA THR A 455 -39.85 -19.10 -13.29
C THR A 455 -40.99 -18.40 -12.53
N CYS A 456 -40.77 -17.89 -11.32
CA CYS A 456 -41.84 -17.34 -10.46
C CYS A 456 -42.23 -15.88 -10.78
N GLY A 457 -41.74 -15.29 -11.88
CA GLY A 457 -41.95 -13.87 -12.23
C GLY A 457 -43.38 -13.41 -12.55
N HIS A 458 -44.38 -14.31 -12.50
CA HIS A 458 -45.80 -13.98 -12.67
C HIS A 458 -46.67 -14.68 -11.61
N GLY A 459 -47.21 -13.88 -10.68
CA GLY A 459 -48.06 -14.33 -9.58
C GLY A 459 -49.05 -13.25 -9.14
N GLY A 460 -49.74 -12.62 -10.09
CA GLY A 460 -50.75 -11.60 -9.78
C GLY A 460 -51.97 -12.21 -9.10
N VAL A 461 -52.37 -11.67 -7.95
CA VAL A 461 -53.55 -12.12 -7.20
C VAL A 461 -54.83 -11.77 -7.96
N SER A 462 -55.69 -12.77 -8.18
CA SER A 462 -56.99 -12.61 -8.83
C SER A 462 -58.12 -12.53 -7.81
N GLU A 463 -58.83 -11.39 -7.77
CA GLU A 463 -60.17 -11.27 -7.17
C GLU A 463 -61.12 -10.51 -8.13
N PRO A 464 -62.46 -10.67 -7.99
CA PRO A 464 -63.34 -10.68 -9.15
C PRO A 464 -63.95 -9.33 -9.56
N ALA A 465 -64.31 -9.22 -10.84
CA ALA A 465 -64.97 -8.06 -11.42
C ALA A 465 -66.50 -8.00 -11.13
N PRO A 466 -67.07 -6.79 -10.99
CA PRO A 466 -68.49 -6.51 -11.18
C PRO A 466 -68.81 -6.03 -12.62
N GLU A 467 -70.09 -6.13 -13.01
CA GLU A 467 -70.60 -5.81 -14.37
C GLU A 467 -70.96 -4.31 -14.59
N PRO A 468 -71.22 -3.85 -15.84
CA PRO A 468 -70.95 -2.47 -16.28
C PRO A 468 -72.17 -1.53 -16.48
N THR A 469 -71.92 -0.36 -17.11
CA THR A 469 -72.85 0.66 -17.70
C THR A 469 -73.25 1.86 -16.81
N PRO A 470 -73.77 3.00 -17.34
CA PRO A 470 -73.17 3.84 -18.43
C PRO A 470 -73.37 5.39 -18.26
N ARG A 471 -72.70 6.19 -19.14
CA ARG A 471 -72.85 7.67 -19.35
C ARG A 471 -72.28 8.56 -18.20
N ALA A 472 -72.03 9.87 -18.34
CA ALA A 472 -72.26 10.83 -19.43
C ALA A 472 -71.23 12.01 -19.46
N SER A 473 -70.97 12.55 -20.67
CA SER A 473 -70.85 13.98 -21.10
C SER A 473 -70.06 15.08 -20.36
N GLU A 474 -69.80 16.18 -21.11
CA GLU A 474 -69.25 17.52 -20.75
C GLU A 474 -67.71 17.54 -20.57
N GLU A 475 -66.89 18.18 -21.43
CA GLU A 475 -66.78 19.61 -21.86
C GLU A 475 -66.24 20.51 -20.73
N THR A 476 -65.21 21.36 -20.89
CA THR A 476 -64.66 22.08 -22.07
C THR A 476 -63.12 22.28 -22.06
N ASP A 477 -62.56 22.50 -23.26
CA ASP A 477 -61.57 23.51 -23.74
C ASP A 477 -60.96 24.55 -22.74
N ALA A 478 -59.80 25.19 -22.96
CA ALA A 478 -58.89 25.30 -24.13
C ALA A 478 -57.40 25.37 -23.65
N GLU A 479 -56.30 25.47 -24.44
CA GLU A 479 -56.02 26.27 -25.66
C GLU A 479 -55.24 25.51 -26.76
N LEU A 480 -55.11 26.13 -27.95
CA LEU A 480 -54.50 25.61 -29.18
C LEU A 480 -53.08 26.18 -29.41
N GLY A 481 -52.18 25.56 -30.20
CA GLY A 481 -52.25 24.25 -30.88
C GLY A 481 -51.35 24.15 -32.12
N ILE A 482 -51.35 22.96 -32.75
CA ILE A 482 -51.17 22.67 -34.20
C ILE A 482 -49.87 23.18 -34.88
N LEU A 483 -48.85 22.36 -35.20
CA LEU A 483 -48.72 21.15 -36.07
C LEU A 483 -48.23 21.41 -37.51
N GLU A 484 -47.63 20.37 -38.08
CA GLU A 484 -47.01 20.29 -39.41
C GLU A 484 -48.04 20.21 -40.56
N GLU A 485 -47.63 20.55 -41.80
CA GLU A 485 -47.68 19.60 -42.94
C GLU A 485 -47.05 20.15 -44.26
N ALA A 486 -46.36 19.25 -44.99
CA ALA A 486 -46.18 19.17 -46.47
C ALA A 486 -45.57 20.39 -47.25
N PHE A 487 -44.88 20.25 -48.40
CA PHE A 487 -45.12 19.38 -49.57
C PHE A 487 -43.83 19.05 -50.38
N GLN A 488 -43.95 18.29 -51.48
CA GLN A 488 -42.84 17.76 -52.31
C GLN A 488 -42.51 18.57 -53.60
N ALA A 489 -41.31 18.29 -54.15
CA ALA A 489 -40.81 18.52 -55.53
C ALA A 489 -40.40 19.98 -55.91
N THR A 490 -39.47 20.25 -56.87
CA THR A 490 -39.06 19.49 -58.09
C THR A 490 -37.66 19.89 -58.62
N VAL A 491 -36.98 18.97 -59.35
CA VAL A 491 -36.03 19.19 -60.49
C VAL A 491 -34.57 19.68 -60.24
N TRP A 492 -33.68 19.28 -61.18
CA TRP A 492 -32.20 19.33 -61.26
C TRP A 492 -31.80 19.39 -62.77
N PRO A 493 -30.53 19.61 -63.23
CA PRO A 493 -29.32 20.11 -62.58
C PRO A 493 -29.04 21.60 -62.97
N PRO A 494 -28.15 22.07 -63.89
CA PRO A 494 -27.14 21.44 -64.78
C PRO A 494 -25.66 21.74 -64.37
N THR A 495 -24.71 21.69 -65.31
CA THR A 495 -23.26 22.02 -65.21
C THR A 495 -22.77 22.78 -66.46
N GLU A 496 -21.74 23.65 -66.38
CA GLU A 496 -20.57 23.75 -67.30
C GLU A 496 -19.74 25.08 -67.23
N SER A 497 -18.49 24.99 -67.71
CA SER A 497 -17.60 26.00 -68.36
C SER A 497 -17.16 27.33 -67.69
N ASP A 498 -15.87 27.40 -67.38
CA ASP A 498 -14.82 28.32 -67.90
C ASP A 498 -14.91 29.87 -67.90
N ALA A 499 -13.73 30.47 -67.62
CA ALA A 499 -13.25 31.84 -67.94
C ALA A 499 -13.86 33.03 -67.13
N ASP A 500 -13.21 34.21 -67.00
CA ASP A 500 -11.96 34.68 -67.63
C ASP A 500 -11.16 35.73 -66.79
N THR A 501 -9.87 35.90 -67.13
CA THR A 501 -8.90 37.01 -66.86
C THR A 501 -8.91 37.88 -65.57
N GLY A 502 -7.70 38.07 -65.00
CA GLY A 502 -7.36 39.22 -64.14
C GLY A 502 -5.86 39.33 -63.77
N CYS A 503 -5.10 40.21 -64.45
CA CYS A 503 -3.70 40.57 -64.10
C CYS A 503 -3.65 41.55 -62.90
N GLU A 504 -2.52 41.90 -62.26
CA GLU A 504 -1.05 41.84 -62.51
C GLU A 504 -0.35 41.62 -61.13
N GLU A 505 0.94 41.27 -60.92
CA GLU A 505 2.19 41.83 -61.46
C GLU A 505 3.39 40.82 -61.34
N ARG A 506 4.66 41.26 -61.53
CA ARG A 506 5.86 40.40 -61.75
C ARG A 506 6.80 40.33 -60.52
N ILE A 507 7.72 39.35 -60.39
CA ILE A 507 9.13 39.44 -60.89
C ILE A 507 9.89 38.09 -60.93
N VAL A 508 10.41 37.75 -62.12
CA VAL A 508 11.69 37.06 -62.50
C VAL A 508 12.19 35.79 -61.76
N CYS A 509 12.04 34.63 -62.42
CA CYS A 509 13.05 33.63 -62.90
C CYS A 509 14.45 33.46 -62.18
N ARG A 510 15.17 32.32 -62.24
CA ARG A 510 15.44 31.48 -63.45
C ARG A 510 16.21 30.14 -63.20
N HIS A 511 15.71 29.00 -63.74
CA HIS A 511 16.44 27.80 -64.29
C HIS A 511 17.45 27.02 -63.41
N LEU A 512 17.91 25.78 -63.69
CA LEU A 512 17.54 24.59 -64.53
C LEU A 512 18.30 23.37 -63.91
N GLY A 513 18.08 22.09 -64.20
CA GLY A 513 17.27 21.42 -65.25
C GLY A 513 17.11 19.92 -64.98
N SER A 514 16.86 19.11 -66.02
CA SER A 514 16.00 17.91 -65.88
C SER A 514 16.51 16.60 -66.51
N ARG A 515 16.28 15.47 -65.82
CA ARG A 515 15.95 14.12 -66.39
C ARG A 515 17.04 13.46 -67.27
N PRO A 516 16.91 12.20 -67.79
CA PRO A 516 15.75 11.30 -67.82
C PRO A 516 15.94 9.97 -67.05
N LYS A 517 15.50 8.83 -67.63
CA LYS A 517 14.81 7.73 -66.94
C LYS A 517 15.01 6.39 -67.69
N ASP A 518 14.76 5.29 -66.99
CA ASP A 518 14.46 3.92 -67.47
C ASP A 518 15.58 3.08 -68.15
N VAL A 519 15.76 1.84 -67.65
CA VAL A 519 15.84 0.54 -68.37
C VAL A 519 16.34 -0.57 -67.42
N GLU A 520 15.60 -1.67 -67.35
CA GLU A 520 15.96 -2.97 -66.71
C GLU A 520 16.53 -3.94 -67.78
N PRO A 521 17.28 -5.03 -67.47
CA PRO A 521 16.65 -6.22 -66.85
C PRO A 521 17.56 -7.20 -66.03
N GLU A 522 16.88 -8.14 -65.35
CA GLU A 522 17.19 -9.59 -65.18
C GLU A 522 18.52 -10.17 -64.63
N SER A 523 18.34 -11.15 -63.72
CA SER A 523 19.03 -12.46 -63.59
C SER A 523 20.19 -12.70 -62.57
N GLU A 524 19.92 -13.69 -61.71
CA GLU A 524 20.76 -14.77 -61.14
C GLU A 524 22.14 -14.52 -60.47
N SER A 525 22.13 -14.75 -59.14
CA SER A 525 23.00 -15.72 -58.41
C SER A 525 24.51 -15.80 -58.71
N TYR A 526 25.35 -15.39 -57.74
CA TYR A 526 26.08 -16.33 -56.86
C TYR A 526 26.72 -15.58 -55.66
N ALA A 527 27.39 -16.30 -54.76
CA ALA A 527 27.81 -15.81 -53.44
C ALA A 527 29.28 -15.38 -53.30
N ALA A 528 29.55 -14.67 -52.19
CA ALA A 528 30.79 -14.56 -51.42
C ALA A 528 31.82 -13.44 -51.74
N ALA A 529 32.29 -12.85 -50.62
CA ALA A 529 33.60 -12.25 -50.35
C ALA A 529 34.07 -11.01 -51.15
N ALA A 530 33.94 -9.82 -50.52
CA ALA A 530 34.89 -8.72 -50.67
C ALA A 530 34.95 -7.85 -49.39
N TRP A 531 35.94 -8.09 -48.53
CA TRP A 531 36.40 -7.13 -47.50
C TRP A 531 37.85 -6.77 -47.82
N SER A 532 38.10 -5.56 -48.30
CA SER A 532 39.45 -4.99 -48.39
C SER A 532 39.45 -3.51 -48.75
N PHE A 533 39.99 -2.69 -47.85
CA PHE A 533 41.13 -1.82 -48.18
C PHE A 533 41.87 -1.46 -46.88
N ILE A 534 43.20 -1.57 -46.90
CA ILE A 534 44.09 -1.24 -45.78
C ILE A 534 45.10 -0.21 -46.28
N ALA A 535 45.40 0.78 -45.44
CA ALA A 535 46.46 1.75 -45.69
C ALA A 535 47.71 1.42 -44.86
N GLU A 536 48.69 0.86 -45.57
CA GLU A 536 50.14 1.02 -45.41
C GLU A 536 50.88 0.61 -44.11
N LEU A 537 52.09 0.12 -44.37
CA LEU A 537 53.14 -0.40 -43.47
C LEU A 537 54.23 0.69 -43.26
N PRO A 538 55.22 0.58 -42.34
CA PRO A 538 55.97 -0.65 -42.07
C PRO A 538 56.39 -0.97 -40.62
N THR A 539 56.74 -2.24 -40.45
CA THR A 539 57.52 -2.79 -39.34
C THR A 539 59.00 -2.79 -39.67
N ASP A 540 59.86 -2.62 -38.67
CA ASP A 540 61.24 -3.13 -38.69
C ASP A 540 61.59 -3.75 -37.32
N ALA A 541 62.56 -4.65 -37.27
CA ALA A 541 62.76 -5.56 -36.14
C ALA A 541 64.11 -5.39 -35.41
N SER A 542 64.16 -5.81 -34.14
CA SER A 542 65.41 -6.16 -33.45
C SER A 542 65.17 -7.00 -32.18
N GLU A 543 66.17 -7.80 -31.81
CA GLU A 543 66.21 -8.73 -30.67
C GLU A 543 66.97 -8.12 -29.46
N GLY A 544 66.95 -8.80 -28.30
CA GLY A 544 67.67 -8.44 -27.06
C GLY A 544 66.71 -8.38 -25.86
N GLU A 545 66.73 -9.31 -24.90
CA GLU A 545 67.75 -9.64 -23.88
C GLU A 545 67.80 -8.69 -22.65
N ASP A 546 67.77 -9.33 -21.49
CA ASP A 546 68.24 -8.93 -20.15
C ASP A 546 67.77 -7.64 -19.42
N ASP A 547 66.79 -7.87 -18.54
CA ASP A 547 66.97 -7.87 -17.07
C ASP A 547 66.96 -6.54 -16.27
N LYS A 548 66.60 -6.67 -14.98
CA LYS A 548 66.75 -5.78 -13.83
C LYS A 548 65.83 -4.55 -13.62
N LEU A 549 65.31 -4.52 -12.39
CA LEU A 549 65.07 -3.38 -11.47
C LEU A 549 63.72 -2.62 -11.47
N ARG A 550 63.04 -2.79 -10.32
CA ARG A 550 62.31 -1.79 -9.51
C ARG A 550 60.98 -1.23 -10.04
N SER A 551 59.93 -1.59 -9.32
CA SER A 551 58.73 -0.79 -9.10
C SER A 551 59.04 0.59 -8.48
N PRO A 552 58.37 1.66 -8.94
CA PRO A 552 58.04 2.83 -8.13
C PRO A 552 56.53 2.90 -7.83
N THR A 553 56.18 3.30 -6.61
CA THR A 553 54.85 3.84 -6.29
C THR A 553 54.68 5.22 -6.95
N PRO A 554 53.49 5.57 -7.48
CA PRO A 554 53.23 6.94 -7.88
C PRO A 554 53.17 7.84 -6.64
N ALA A 555 54.01 8.87 -6.60
CA ALA A 555 53.84 10.00 -5.69
C ALA A 555 52.87 11.02 -6.30
N CYS A 556 52.23 11.83 -5.46
CA CYS A 556 51.40 12.94 -5.93
C CYS A 556 52.28 14.13 -6.29
N ASP A 557 52.18 14.62 -7.52
CA ASP A 557 52.56 15.98 -7.92
C ASP A 557 51.36 16.63 -8.64
N ALA A 558 51.24 17.95 -8.55
CA ALA A 558 50.05 18.69 -8.94
C ALA A 558 50.32 19.72 -10.05
N GLU A 559 49.62 19.61 -11.18
CA GLU A 559 49.65 20.60 -12.25
C GLU A 559 48.37 21.46 -12.29
N LEU A 560 48.52 22.68 -11.81
CA LEU A 560 48.01 23.95 -12.37
C LEU A 560 46.77 23.88 -13.31
N LEU A 561 45.64 24.37 -12.80
CA LEU A 561 44.50 24.82 -13.62
C LEU A 561 44.65 26.32 -13.98
N PRO A 562 44.12 26.77 -15.14
CA PRO A 562 44.22 28.17 -15.58
C PRO A 562 43.22 29.11 -14.88
N GLU A 563 43.57 30.40 -14.80
CA GLU A 563 42.71 31.45 -14.21
C GLU A 563 41.54 31.85 -15.12
N PRO A 564 40.35 32.19 -14.56
CA PRO A 564 39.22 32.75 -15.31
C PRO A 564 39.40 34.26 -15.58
N PRO A 565 38.86 34.79 -16.70
CA PRO A 565 38.98 36.21 -17.05
C PRO A 565 38.12 37.13 -16.17
N ALA A 566 38.61 38.34 -15.91
CA ALA A 566 37.94 39.33 -15.07
C ALA A 566 36.69 39.93 -15.73
N ALA A 567 35.60 40.07 -14.96
CA ALA A 567 34.36 40.71 -15.39
C ALA A 567 34.36 42.23 -15.05
N PRO A 568 33.69 43.09 -15.86
CA PRO A 568 33.66 44.53 -15.65
C PRO A 568 32.65 44.95 -14.56
N ALA A 569 32.96 46.05 -13.86
CA ALA A 569 32.08 46.62 -12.85
C ALA A 569 30.94 47.47 -13.45
N ILE A 570 29.73 47.34 -12.88
CA ILE A 570 28.53 48.13 -13.19
C ILE A 570 27.94 48.62 -11.84
N PRO A 571 27.51 49.88 -11.70
CA PRO A 571 27.17 50.48 -10.40
C PRO A 571 25.82 50.03 -9.83
N ALA A 572 25.68 50.16 -8.50
CA ALA A 572 24.45 49.86 -7.77
C ALA A 572 23.33 50.89 -8.03
N PRO A 573 22.05 50.47 -8.05
CA PRO A 573 20.92 51.38 -8.20
C PRO A 573 20.59 52.11 -6.88
N HIS A 574 20.18 53.37 -6.99
CA HIS A 574 19.47 54.06 -5.91
C HIS A 574 18.05 53.49 -5.74
N VAL A 575 17.58 53.40 -4.48
CA VAL A 575 16.17 53.20 -4.14
C VAL A 575 15.68 54.49 -3.47
N PRO A 576 14.53 55.07 -3.86
CA PRO A 576 14.02 56.30 -3.28
C PRO A 576 13.28 56.06 -1.95
N GLU A 577 13.25 57.10 -1.11
CA GLU A 577 12.37 57.18 0.07
C GLU A 577 10.94 57.57 -0.36
N SER A 578 9.93 57.00 0.31
CA SER A 578 8.57 57.55 0.31
C SER A 578 7.80 57.05 1.55
N ASP A 579 7.21 57.97 2.31
CA ASP A 579 6.52 57.69 3.56
C ASP A 579 5.22 56.88 3.41
N LEU A 580 4.79 56.23 4.51
CA LEU A 580 3.41 56.33 5.00
C LEU A 580 3.32 55.92 6.49
N LEU A 581 2.38 56.54 7.22
CA LEU A 581 2.30 56.49 8.68
C LEU A 581 1.48 55.30 9.22
N CYS A 582 1.82 54.86 10.44
CA CYS A 582 0.80 54.60 11.47
C CYS A 582 1.35 54.84 12.88
N ASP A 583 0.69 55.73 13.63
CA ASP A 583 1.01 56.14 15.01
C ASP A 583 0.14 55.39 16.05
N VAL A 584 0.25 55.79 17.33
CA VAL A 584 -0.71 55.54 18.46
C VAL A 584 -0.56 54.18 19.19
N LEU A 585 -0.39 54.09 20.53
CA LEU A 585 -0.07 55.08 21.58
C LEU A 585 0.57 54.40 22.84
N GLN A 586 1.55 55.09 23.45
CA GLN A 586 1.95 55.17 24.89
C GLN A 586 1.64 54.06 25.92
N ALA A 587 2.68 53.64 26.68
CA ALA A 587 2.84 53.97 28.12
C ALA A 587 4.25 53.61 28.69
N GLU A 588 4.73 54.38 29.66
CA GLU A 588 5.98 54.24 30.45
C GLU A 588 5.64 54.61 31.94
N PRO A 589 6.55 54.79 32.95
CA PRO A 589 8.03 54.63 33.04
C PRO A 589 8.55 53.97 34.37
N LEU A 590 9.88 54.08 34.61
CA LEU A 590 10.62 54.06 35.91
C LEU A 590 11.14 52.68 36.42
N ARG A 591 12.34 52.54 37.03
CA ARG A 591 13.36 53.54 37.46
C ARG A 591 14.81 53.00 37.62
N ARG A 592 15.77 53.69 36.97
CA ARG A 592 17.16 54.04 37.38
C ARG A 592 17.99 53.15 38.35
N SER A 593 19.22 52.83 37.93
CA SER A 593 20.46 53.47 38.44
C SER A 593 21.64 53.27 37.46
N ALA A 594 22.75 54.05 37.54
CA ALA A 594 23.77 54.07 36.48
C ALA A 594 25.19 54.57 36.87
N ALA A 595 26.20 54.08 36.11
CA ALA A 595 27.48 54.74 35.74
C ALA A 595 28.53 55.00 36.88
N PRO A 596 29.78 55.45 36.58
CA PRO A 596 30.39 55.83 35.28
C PRO A 596 31.86 55.41 34.99
N ALA A 597 32.33 55.80 33.78
CA ALA A 597 33.67 56.34 33.45
C ALA A 597 34.84 55.46 32.89
N THR A 598 35.00 55.53 31.56
CA THR A 598 36.25 55.84 30.79
C THR A 598 37.60 55.14 31.04
N SER A 599 38.14 54.47 30.02
CA SER A 599 39.39 54.88 29.31
C SER A 599 39.80 53.96 28.14
N GLU A 600 40.34 54.55 27.07
CA GLU A 600 41.23 53.92 26.06
C GLU A 600 42.70 54.38 26.37
N PRO A 601 43.77 54.04 25.60
CA PRO A 601 43.88 53.20 24.39
C PRO A 601 45.12 52.26 24.36
N SER A 602 45.49 51.82 23.14
CA SER A 602 46.85 51.47 22.65
C SER A 602 47.14 49.99 22.33
N PHE A 603 48.10 49.79 21.42
CA PHE A 603 48.41 48.55 20.69
C PHE A 603 49.89 48.13 20.88
N ALA A 604 50.19 46.88 20.48
CA ALA A 604 51.52 46.32 20.19
C ALA A 604 52.50 46.07 21.37
N PRO A 605 53.53 45.22 21.19
CA PRO A 605 53.57 43.95 20.43
C PRO A 605 54.13 42.77 21.26
N ALA A 606 54.09 41.56 20.70
CA ALA A 606 54.59 40.34 21.34
C ALA A 606 56.13 40.21 21.28
N PRO A 607 56.79 39.67 22.33
CA PRO A 607 58.20 39.28 22.29
C PRO A 607 58.39 37.82 21.84
N SER A 608 59.37 37.60 20.95
CA SER A 608 59.89 36.27 20.62
C SER A 608 60.70 35.67 21.77
N LEU A 609 60.64 34.35 21.98
CA LEU A 609 61.53 33.61 22.88
C LEU A 609 62.30 32.51 22.15
N GLN A 610 63.52 32.22 22.60
CA GLN A 610 64.50 31.40 21.91
C GLN A 610 64.63 29.98 22.47
N THR A 611 65.27 29.11 21.70
CA THR A 611 65.56 27.68 21.95
C THR A 611 66.48 27.43 23.15
N ALA A 612 66.14 26.46 24.01
CA ALA A 612 67.02 25.42 24.60
C ALA A 612 66.31 24.65 25.75
N PRO A 613 66.74 23.42 26.12
CA PRO A 613 67.46 22.39 25.36
C PRO A 613 66.64 21.08 25.26
N GLN A 614 67.24 20.01 24.73
CA GLN A 614 66.68 18.65 24.84
C GLN A 614 66.73 18.15 26.29
N GLN A 615 65.66 17.46 26.73
CA GLN A 615 65.76 16.38 27.70
C GLN A 615 64.93 15.20 27.20
N ASP A 616 65.49 13.99 27.28
CA ASP A 616 64.75 12.76 26.99
C ASP A 616 63.75 12.50 28.12
N ASP A 617 62.47 12.38 27.77
CA ASP A 617 61.45 11.87 28.69
C ASP A 617 60.69 10.73 28.00
N SER A 618 60.68 9.56 28.64
CA SER A 618 60.47 8.29 27.94
C SER A 618 58.99 7.97 27.70
N SER A 619 58.60 7.92 26.43
CA SER A 619 57.69 6.93 25.85
C SER A 619 56.61 6.33 26.78
N PHE A 620 55.59 7.10 27.10
CA PHE A 620 54.26 6.55 27.40
C PHE A 620 53.24 7.17 26.44
N PRO A 621 52.62 6.39 25.53
CA PRO A 621 51.47 6.90 24.79
C PRO A 621 50.37 7.22 25.79
N ARG A 622 49.86 8.46 25.77
CA ARG A 622 48.61 8.80 26.46
C ARG A 622 47.47 8.14 25.71
N THR A 623 47.25 6.85 25.95
CA THR A 623 46.01 6.17 25.58
C THR A 623 44.88 6.81 26.38
N SER A 624 44.19 7.77 25.77
CA SER A 624 42.87 8.19 26.23
C SER A 624 42.04 6.94 26.50
N PRO A 625 41.31 6.86 27.63
CA PRO A 625 40.54 5.66 27.95
C PRO A 625 39.56 5.40 26.80
N LEU A 626 39.68 4.24 26.17
CA LEU A 626 38.86 3.87 25.01
C LEU A 626 37.41 3.77 25.45
N VAL A 627 36.64 4.82 25.15
CA VAL A 627 35.19 4.85 25.37
C VAL A 627 34.58 3.85 24.41
N ALA A 628 33.91 2.82 24.95
CA ALA A 628 33.19 1.86 24.13
C ALA A 628 32.13 2.58 23.29
N PRO A 629 32.01 2.28 21.98
CA PRO A 629 31.16 3.05 21.08
C PRO A 629 29.67 2.95 21.44
N LEU A 630 28.92 3.98 21.08
CA LEU A 630 27.47 4.05 21.24
C LEU A 630 26.78 3.19 20.19
N ARG A 631 26.26 2.04 20.63
CA ARG A 631 25.54 1.10 19.76
C ARG A 631 24.21 1.71 19.36
N THR A 632 24.06 1.94 18.07
CA THR A 632 22.94 2.63 17.44
C THR A 632 22.28 1.68 16.46
N CYS A 633 20.99 1.40 16.64
CA CYS A 633 20.22 0.72 15.60
C CYS A 633 19.56 1.77 14.71
N PHE A 634 19.94 1.82 13.44
CA PHE A 634 19.30 2.63 12.42
C PHE A 634 18.24 1.79 11.70
N CYS A 635 16.97 2.05 12.03
CA CYS A 635 15.83 1.48 11.34
C CYS A 635 15.30 2.50 10.31
N TYR A 636 15.00 2.08 9.08
CA TYR A 636 14.39 2.96 8.07
C TYR A 636 13.15 2.33 7.43
N ALA A 637 12.05 3.08 7.31
CA ALA A 637 10.86 2.68 6.56
C ALA A 637 10.77 3.54 5.30
N SER A 638 11.01 2.94 4.14
CA SER A 638 10.91 3.63 2.86
C SER A 638 10.19 2.73 1.84
N PRO A 639 8.92 2.39 2.10
CA PRO A 639 8.15 1.42 1.32
C PRO A 639 7.74 1.93 -0.06
N LEU A 640 7.47 1.01 -0.98
CA LEU A 640 6.85 1.32 -2.26
C LEU A 640 5.37 1.70 -2.08
N ARG A 641 5.04 2.97 -2.31
CA ARG A 641 3.65 3.45 -2.32
C ARG A 641 3.50 4.66 -3.25
N ARG A 642 2.58 4.56 -4.22
CA ARG A 642 2.23 5.67 -5.12
C ARG A 642 1.85 6.93 -4.32
N GLY A 643 2.54 8.03 -4.56
CA GLY A 643 2.32 9.32 -3.87
C GLY A 643 3.05 9.49 -2.53
N LEU A 644 3.73 8.47 -2.00
CA LEU A 644 4.69 8.63 -0.91
C LEU A 644 6.06 8.94 -1.52
N PRO A 645 6.80 9.97 -1.07
CA PRO A 645 8.21 10.12 -1.45
C PRO A 645 9.03 8.96 -0.85
N GLU A 646 10.13 8.61 -1.50
CA GLU A 646 11.06 7.59 -0.99
C GLU A 646 12.22 8.28 -0.26
N LEU A 647 12.50 7.87 0.99
CA LEU A 647 13.59 8.40 1.78
C LEU A 647 14.95 8.02 1.16
N ASP A 648 15.91 8.94 1.20
CA ASP A 648 17.31 8.57 0.96
C ASP A 648 17.92 7.94 2.24
N ALA A 649 17.45 6.73 2.56
CA ALA A 649 17.90 5.95 3.71
C ALA A 649 19.42 5.67 3.68
N ARG A 650 20.06 5.74 2.49
CA ARG A 650 21.51 5.65 2.37
C ARG A 650 22.18 6.95 2.84
N ALA A 651 21.72 8.11 2.38
CA ALA A 651 22.26 9.39 2.82
C ALA A 651 21.99 9.65 4.32
N ASP A 652 20.85 9.20 4.85
CA ASP A 652 20.57 9.19 6.29
C ASP A 652 21.58 8.30 7.05
N TRP A 653 21.84 7.08 6.58
CA TRP A 653 22.85 6.19 7.17
C TRP A 653 24.26 6.79 7.10
N GLU A 654 24.68 7.34 5.96
CA GLU A 654 25.96 8.05 5.79
C GLU A 654 26.06 9.30 6.69
N ALA A 655 24.93 9.89 7.11
CA ALA A 655 24.87 10.98 8.07
C ALA A 655 24.83 10.52 9.55
N ILE A 656 24.64 9.23 9.82
CA ILE A 656 24.68 8.65 11.18
C ILE A 656 26.07 8.05 11.50
N GLN A 657 26.84 7.67 10.46
CA GLN A 657 28.22 7.21 10.60
C GLN A 657 29.13 8.30 11.21
N ALA A 658 29.71 8.02 12.38
CA ALA A 658 30.65 8.90 13.08
C ALA A 658 31.59 8.10 13.99
N GLU A 659 32.79 8.63 14.25
CA GLU A 659 33.73 8.05 15.21
C GLU A 659 33.10 7.97 16.61
N GLY A 660 33.22 6.81 17.28
CA GLY A 660 32.58 6.56 18.57
C GLY A 660 31.10 6.12 18.49
N ILE A 661 30.52 6.02 17.30
CA ILE A 661 29.19 5.42 17.05
C ILE A 661 29.38 4.08 16.35
N ASP A 662 28.61 3.06 16.77
CA ASP A 662 28.58 1.71 16.17
C ASP A 662 27.16 1.49 15.63
N VAL A 663 26.98 1.26 14.32
CA VAL A 663 25.69 1.39 13.63
C VAL A 663 25.24 0.08 13.00
N THR A 664 24.22 -0.57 13.55
CA THR A 664 23.50 -1.67 12.90
C THR A 664 22.33 -1.14 12.08
N VAL A 665 22.09 -1.68 10.88
CA VAL A 665 21.01 -1.23 9.98
C VAL A 665 19.87 -2.25 9.92
N GLN A 666 18.63 -1.77 9.98
CA GLN A 666 17.42 -2.57 9.76
C GLN A 666 16.40 -1.82 8.90
N THR A 667 15.56 -2.56 8.20
CA THR A 667 14.32 -2.04 7.63
C THR A 667 13.28 -1.94 8.76
N ALA A 668 12.64 -0.79 8.92
CA ALA A 668 11.68 -0.52 9.99
C ALA A 668 10.31 -1.16 9.69
N THR A 669 10.27 -2.48 9.73
CA THR A 669 9.02 -3.25 9.78
C THR A 669 8.48 -3.32 11.21
N VAL A 670 7.20 -3.67 11.37
CA VAL A 670 6.60 -3.93 12.70
C VAL A 670 7.46 -4.92 13.49
N ASN A 671 7.80 -6.06 12.89
CA ASN A 671 8.55 -7.12 13.55
C ASN A 671 9.99 -6.68 13.90
N ALA A 672 10.69 -5.98 12.99
CA ALA A 672 12.05 -5.52 13.25
C ALA A 672 12.13 -4.53 14.43
N VAL A 673 11.18 -3.58 14.51
CA VAL A 673 11.09 -2.65 15.64
C VAL A 673 10.76 -3.40 16.94
N GLN A 674 9.87 -4.40 16.90
CA GLN A 674 9.60 -5.27 18.05
C GLN A 674 10.84 -6.06 18.48
N GLU A 675 11.58 -6.68 17.56
CA GLU A 675 12.80 -7.44 17.83
C GLU A 675 13.89 -6.57 18.49
N VAL A 676 14.08 -5.33 18.03
CA VAL A 676 15.04 -4.38 18.65
C VAL A 676 14.62 -4.01 20.07
N LEU A 677 13.32 -3.83 20.33
CA LEU A 677 12.78 -3.56 21.66
C LEU A 677 12.83 -4.79 22.59
N LEU A 678 12.70 -6.01 22.06
CA LEU A 678 12.73 -7.28 22.80
C LEU A 678 14.14 -7.86 22.97
N SER A 679 15.10 -7.46 22.14
CA SER A 679 16.47 -7.96 22.15
C SER A 679 17.16 -7.84 23.51
N ARG A 680 17.96 -8.85 23.86
CA ARG A 680 18.82 -8.82 25.06
C ARG A 680 19.95 -7.80 24.92
N THR A 681 20.41 -7.53 23.70
CA THR A 681 21.50 -6.62 23.36
C THR A 681 20.99 -5.29 22.84
N ARG A 682 19.94 -4.73 23.48
CA ARG A 682 19.32 -3.44 23.11
C ARG A 682 20.36 -2.38 22.74
N PRO A 683 20.14 -1.59 21.68
CA PRO A 683 21.01 -0.48 21.35
C PRO A 683 20.90 0.62 22.42
N ASP A 684 21.95 1.43 22.56
CA ASP A 684 21.93 2.63 23.37
C ASP A 684 21.06 3.72 22.71
N ILE A 685 21.08 3.78 21.38
CA ILE A 685 20.27 4.70 20.57
C ILE A 685 19.43 3.90 19.56
N LEU A 686 18.12 4.11 19.56
CA LEU A 686 17.25 3.66 18.46
C LEU A 686 16.97 4.85 17.55
N HIS A 687 17.42 4.78 16.30
CA HIS A 687 17.09 5.74 15.25
C HIS A 687 16.03 5.14 14.34
N ILE A 688 14.99 5.92 14.01
CA ILE A 688 13.93 5.54 13.07
C ILE A 688 13.71 6.70 12.08
N SER A 689 14.13 6.53 10.83
CA SER A 689 13.73 7.39 9.70
C SER A 689 12.48 6.79 9.05
N ALA A 690 11.39 7.55 8.99
CA ALA A 690 10.12 7.09 8.45
C ALA A 690 9.23 8.25 8.01
N HIS A 691 8.10 7.96 7.35
CA HIS A 691 7.03 8.94 7.19
C HIS A 691 5.99 8.80 8.31
N CYS A 692 5.38 9.92 8.70
CA CYS A 692 4.08 9.92 9.35
C CYS A 692 3.04 10.39 8.32
N THR A 693 1.82 9.88 8.44
CA THR A 693 0.64 10.43 7.76
C THR A 693 -0.37 10.94 8.79
N THR A 694 -1.10 11.99 8.43
CA THR A 694 -2.22 12.54 9.22
C THR A 694 -3.56 12.27 8.53
N LEU A 695 -3.69 11.08 7.94
CA LEU A 695 -4.97 10.53 7.49
C LEU A 695 -5.71 9.97 8.71
N GLY A 696 -6.73 10.70 9.16
CA GLY A 696 -7.50 10.49 10.39
C GLY A 696 -7.06 11.39 11.56
N GLU A 697 -7.90 11.42 12.60
CA GLU A 697 -7.76 12.25 13.81
C GLU A 697 -6.45 12.07 14.61
N SER A 698 -5.68 11.02 14.32
CA SER A 698 -4.41 10.71 14.99
C SER A 698 -3.32 10.39 13.96
N PRO A 699 -2.07 10.84 14.20
CA PRO A 699 -0.97 10.58 13.29
C PRO A 699 -0.65 9.08 13.25
N ARG A 700 -0.28 8.58 12.07
CA ARG A 700 0.08 7.17 11.89
C ARG A 700 1.49 7.07 11.33
N MET A 701 2.29 6.16 11.89
CA MET A 701 3.58 5.79 11.33
C MET A 701 3.36 5.02 10.04
N VAL A 702 4.14 5.35 9.01
CA VAL A 702 4.25 4.53 7.79
C VAL A 702 5.50 3.68 7.97
N LEU A 703 5.29 2.41 8.28
CA LEU A 703 6.32 1.38 8.37
C LEU A 703 6.37 0.57 7.07
N GLU A 704 7.30 -0.37 6.99
CA GLU A 704 7.49 -1.21 5.82
C GLU A 704 7.01 -2.66 6.05
N GLY A 705 6.30 -3.22 5.07
CA GLY A 705 5.85 -4.60 5.05
C GLY A 705 6.96 -5.56 4.61
N ALA A 706 6.78 -6.86 4.85
CA ALA A 706 7.75 -7.90 4.47
C ALA A 706 7.94 -8.06 2.94
N ASP A 707 7.03 -7.48 2.15
CA ASP A 707 7.03 -7.38 0.69
C ASP A 707 7.47 -5.99 0.18
N GLY A 708 7.95 -5.10 1.06
CA GLY A 708 8.28 -3.71 0.73
C GLY A 708 7.07 -2.77 0.59
N SER A 709 5.84 -3.24 0.87
CA SER A 709 4.64 -2.39 0.87
C SER A 709 4.60 -1.46 2.09
N ALA A 710 3.68 -0.49 2.08
CA ALA A 710 3.53 0.48 3.18
C ALA A 710 2.53 -0.01 4.23
N ASP A 711 3.03 -0.39 5.41
CA ASP A 711 2.19 -0.67 6.57
C ASP A 711 1.86 0.62 7.33
N ILE A 712 0.62 0.79 7.77
CA ILE A 712 0.13 2.02 8.39
C ILE A 712 -0.25 1.74 9.84
N VAL A 713 0.66 2.03 10.75
CA VAL A 713 0.54 1.74 12.18
C VAL A 713 0.13 3.00 12.94
N ASP A 714 -1.00 2.98 13.65
CA ASP A 714 -1.42 4.12 14.47
C ASP A 714 -0.54 4.31 15.72
N VAL A 715 -0.68 5.45 16.41
CA VAL A 715 0.14 5.76 17.59
C VAL A 715 0.02 4.72 18.71
N HIS A 716 -1.15 4.09 18.86
CA HIS A 716 -1.37 3.11 19.91
C HIS A 716 -0.71 1.78 19.57
N ASP A 717 -0.95 1.21 18.38
CA ASP A 717 -0.28 -0.03 17.95
C ASP A 717 1.25 0.18 17.87
N PHE A 718 1.74 1.34 17.42
CA PHE A 718 3.17 1.67 17.43
C PHE A 718 3.76 1.76 18.84
N ALA A 719 3.01 2.29 19.81
CA ALA A 719 3.42 2.30 21.20
C ALA A 719 3.38 0.91 21.85
N ASN A 720 2.41 0.08 21.44
CA ASN A 720 2.22 -1.29 21.91
C ASN A 720 3.28 -2.29 21.38
N LEU A 721 4.14 -1.90 20.42
CA LEU A 721 5.21 -2.76 19.90
C LEU A 721 6.17 -3.28 20.99
N GLY A 722 6.33 -2.58 22.11
CA GLY A 722 7.14 -3.11 23.20
C GLY A 722 7.42 -2.14 24.34
N TRP A 723 8.40 -2.49 25.17
CA TRP A 723 8.84 -1.66 26.29
C TRP A 723 9.94 -0.69 25.86
N TRP A 724 9.55 0.56 25.58
CA TRP A 724 10.45 1.63 25.12
C TRP A 724 11.39 2.15 26.21
N GLY A 725 11.06 1.95 27.49
CA GLY A 725 11.94 2.29 28.63
C GLY A 725 13.20 1.42 28.76
N GLY A 726 13.52 0.59 27.76
CA GLY A 726 14.81 -0.07 27.60
C GLY A 726 15.79 0.64 26.65
N ILE A 727 15.40 1.76 26.05
CA ILE A 727 16.19 2.58 25.12
C ILE A 727 16.61 3.89 25.80
N GLU A 728 17.89 4.25 25.74
CA GLU A 728 18.42 5.45 26.40
C GLU A 728 18.20 6.74 25.57
N LEU A 729 18.08 6.63 24.24
CA LEU A 729 17.62 7.70 23.35
C LEU A 729 16.86 7.14 22.14
N LEU A 730 15.64 7.64 21.88
CA LEU A 730 14.96 7.47 20.59
C LEU A 730 15.24 8.69 19.69
N VAL A 731 15.54 8.48 18.41
CA VAL A 731 15.61 9.53 17.39
C VAL A 731 14.59 9.17 16.31
N LEU A 732 13.42 9.79 16.33
CA LEU A 732 12.29 9.48 15.43
C LEU A 732 12.13 10.60 14.40
N LEU A 733 12.85 10.48 13.28
CA LEU A 733 12.79 11.42 12.17
C LEU A 733 11.63 11.05 11.24
N ALA A 734 10.46 11.61 11.56
CA ALA A 734 9.26 11.52 10.74
C ALA A 734 8.42 12.80 10.93
N CYS A 735 7.73 13.25 9.88
CA CYS A 735 7.06 14.55 9.84
C CYS A 735 5.96 14.67 10.92
N GLY A 736 6.13 15.55 11.92
CA GLY A 736 5.18 15.66 13.03
C GLY A 736 5.24 14.54 14.09
N SER A 737 6.33 13.75 14.12
CA SER A 737 6.53 12.64 15.08
C SER A 737 6.46 13.01 16.57
N GLN A 738 6.50 14.31 16.93
CA GLN A 738 6.36 14.78 18.31
C GLN A 738 5.15 14.15 19.04
N ALA A 739 3.98 14.08 18.40
CA ALA A 739 2.77 13.52 19.02
C ALA A 739 2.90 12.01 19.32
N VAL A 740 3.62 11.27 18.47
CA VAL A 740 3.94 9.85 18.68
C VAL A 740 4.85 9.71 19.90
N VAL A 741 5.94 10.46 19.93
CA VAL A 741 6.91 10.43 21.03
C VAL A 741 6.29 10.83 22.37
N GLN A 742 5.41 11.84 22.40
CA GLN A 742 4.70 12.22 23.63
C GLN A 742 3.86 11.07 24.21
N ARG A 743 3.22 10.24 23.37
CA ARG A 743 2.48 9.06 23.83
C ARG A 743 3.41 7.95 24.35
N LEU A 744 4.55 7.73 23.69
CA LEU A 744 5.59 6.79 24.16
C LEU A 744 6.15 7.18 25.55
N MET A 745 6.39 8.47 25.78
CA MET A 745 6.92 8.98 27.05
C MET A 745 5.87 8.92 28.17
N ASN A 746 4.59 9.19 27.86
CA ASN A 746 3.52 9.24 28.85
C ASN A 746 3.01 7.85 29.31
N GLY A 747 3.24 6.77 28.54
CA GLY A 747 2.74 5.43 28.86
C GLY A 747 3.75 4.27 28.82
N HIS A 748 4.83 4.38 28.04
CA HIS A 748 5.65 3.23 27.62
C HIS A 748 7.12 3.30 28.10
N GLY A 749 7.39 4.20 29.05
CA GLY A 749 8.67 4.29 29.78
C GLY A 749 9.81 5.00 29.04
N LEU A 750 9.59 5.51 27.83
CA LEU A 750 10.59 6.23 27.04
C LEU A 750 11.07 7.49 27.79
N ARG A 751 12.39 7.64 27.99
CA ARG A 751 12.97 8.68 28.85
C ARG A 751 13.33 9.97 28.13
N ARG A 752 13.94 9.83 26.95
CA ARG A 752 14.54 10.90 26.16
C ARG A 752 14.35 10.60 24.68
N ALA A 753 13.99 11.61 23.89
CA ALA A 753 13.75 11.43 22.47
C ALA A 753 13.99 12.71 21.66
N ILE A 754 14.42 12.55 20.41
CA ILE A 754 14.46 13.59 19.39
C ILE A 754 13.36 13.29 18.37
N CYS A 755 12.59 14.31 18.00
CA CYS A 755 11.43 14.21 17.12
C CYS A 755 11.20 15.50 16.32
N CYS A 756 10.33 15.44 15.31
CA CYS A 756 9.97 16.57 14.47
C CYS A 756 8.55 17.05 14.83
N ASN A 757 8.33 18.38 14.88
CA ASN A 757 7.01 18.96 15.16
C ASN A 757 6.20 19.34 13.90
N ASN A 758 6.82 19.22 12.72
CA ASN A 758 6.26 19.62 11.43
C ASN A 758 6.95 18.81 10.31
N ILE A 759 6.60 19.08 9.04
CA ILE A 759 7.26 18.53 7.85
C ILE A 759 8.70 19.04 7.77
N VAL A 760 9.68 18.14 7.74
CA VAL A 760 11.12 18.42 7.65
C VAL A 760 11.62 18.08 6.25
N LEU A 761 12.64 18.80 5.78
CA LEU A 761 13.33 18.51 4.51
C LEU A 761 14.50 17.53 4.73
N ASP A 762 14.67 16.54 3.86
CA ASP A 762 15.66 15.46 3.98
C ASP A 762 17.09 16.00 4.16
N SER A 763 17.48 17.04 3.41
CA SER A 763 18.79 17.67 3.56
C SER A 763 18.97 18.37 4.92
N ALA A 764 17.91 18.86 5.56
CA ALA A 764 17.96 19.36 6.93
C ALA A 764 18.09 18.21 7.94
N ALA A 765 17.45 17.06 7.70
CA ALA A 765 17.59 15.84 8.51
C ALA A 765 19.01 15.25 8.43
N GLN A 766 19.62 15.25 7.24
CA GLN A 766 21.00 14.80 7.02
C GLN A 766 22.02 15.74 7.68
N ILE A 767 21.87 17.07 7.53
CA ILE A 767 22.71 18.07 8.22
C ILE A 767 22.57 17.95 9.75
N PHE A 768 21.34 17.70 10.23
CA PHE A 768 21.07 17.44 11.64
C PHE A 768 21.82 16.19 12.13
N CYS A 769 21.59 15.03 11.50
CA CYS A 769 22.22 13.76 11.89
C CYS A 769 23.74 13.85 11.86
N ARG A 770 24.31 14.35 10.76
CA ARG A 770 25.77 14.41 10.60
C ARG A 770 26.43 15.21 11.71
N THR A 771 25.84 16.35 12.07
CA THR A 771 26.34 17.17 13.19
C THR A 771 26.09 16.48 14.54
N PHE A 772 24.89 15.93 14.73
CA PHE A 772 24.45 15.34 15.99
C PHE A 772 25.27 14.12 16.38
N TYR A 773 25.43 13.15 15.47
CA TYR A 773 26.20 11.92 15.69
C TYR A 773 27.70 12.19 15.76
N THR A 774 28.25 13.14 14.98
CA THR A 774 29.65 13.56 15.13
C THR A 774 29.91 14.18 16.52
N ALA A 775 29.05 15.09 16.98
CA ALA A 775 29.21 15.69 18.30
C ALA A 775 29.03 14.67 19.44
N LEU A 776 28.06 13.76 19.31
CA LEU A 776 27.77 12.73 20.31
C LEU A 776 28.85 11.64 20.36
N GLY A 777 29.37 11.20 19.21
CA GLY A 777 30.49 10.25 19.11
C GLY A 777 31.80 10.82 19.67
N ALA A 778 32.03 12.12 19.47
CA ALA A 778 33.09 12.88 20.14
C ALA A 778 32.84 13.12 21.66
N GLY A 779 31.86 12.44 22.27
CA GLY A 779 31.60 12.43 23.71
C GLY A 779 30.90 13.67 24.26
N GLN A 780 30.32 14.53 23.42
CA GLN A 780 29.59 15.70 23.91
C GLN A 780 28.25 15.30 24.57
N ALA A 781 27.79 16.15 25.51
CA ALA A 781 26.50 15.95 26.15
C ALA A 781 25.34 16.06 25.14
N LEU A 782 24.30 15.24 25.31
CA LEU A 782 23.12 15.16 24.43
C LEU A 782 22.54 16.53 24.06
N ARG A 783 22.39 17.45 25.03
CA ARG A 783 21.85 18.78 24.75
C ARG A 783 22.81 19.64 23.92
N SER A 784 24.12 19.54 24.16
CA SER A 784 25.14 20.23 23.36
C SER A 784 25.15 19.73 21.92
N SER A 785 25.14 18.40 21.70
CA SER A 785 25.06 17.79 20.37
C SER A 785 23.78 18.21 19.62
N PHE A 786 22.66 18.29 20.31
CA PHE A 786 21.37 18.72 19.76
C PHE A 786 21.35 20.21 19.35
N GLU A 787 21.85 21.11 20.20
CA GLU A 787 21.92 22.54 19.85
C GLU A 787 23.00 22.81 18.78
N ALA A 788 24.10 22.05 18.75
CA ALA A 788 25.08 22.08 17.67
C ALA A 788 24.46 21.69 16.33
N ALA A 789 23.68 20.60 16.29
CA ALA A 789 22.95 20.20 15.08
C ALA A 789 21.94 21.25 14.61
N LYS A 790 21.19 21.87 15.52
CA LYS A 790 20.31 23.01 15.21
C LYS A 790 21.09 24.26 14.78
N ALA A 791 22.32 24.45 15.25
CA ALA A 791 23.20 25.51 14.77
C ALA A 791 23.66 25.25 13.33
N SER A 792 24.08 24.03 12.97
CA SER A 792 24.49 23.69 11.60
C SER A 792 23.39 23.97 10.58
N ILE A 793 22.13 23.60 10.86
CA ILE A 793 21.00 23.90 9.97
C ILE A 793 20.85 25.43 9.77
N ARG A 794 20.95 26.23 10.85
CA ARG A 794 20.83 27.70 10.79
C ARG A 794 21.94 28.40 9.99
N HIS A 795 23.09 27.77 9.80
CA HIS A 795 24.21 28.28 9.00
C HIS A 795 24.26 27.69 7.58
N SER A 796 23.40 26.71 7.27
CA SER A 796 23.21 26.22 5.91
C SER A 796 22.43 27.23 5.05
N ALA A 797 22.39 27.03 3.73
CA ALA A 797 21.58 27.84 2.82
C ALA A 797 20.05 27.62 2.97
N MET A 798 19.61 26.80 3.92
CA MET A 798 18.20 26.50 4.17
C MET A 798 17.55 27.56 5.08
N SER A 799 16.22 27.62 5.12
CA SER A 799 15.54 28.57 6.00
C SER A 799 15.85 28.27 7.47
N SER A 800 16.09 29.31 8.29
CA SER A 800 16.36 29.15 9.73
C SER A 800 15.20 28.50 10.50
N GLY A 801 14.00 28.50 9.91
CA GLY A 801 12.81 27.80 10.39
C GLY A 801 12.95 26.27 10.42
N GLU A 802 13.74 25.67 9.52
CA GLU A 802 14.00 24.22 9.52
C GLU A 802 14.57 23.75 10.86
N ALA A 803 15.55 24.50 11.40
CA ALA A 803 16.16 24.19 12.68
C ALA A 803 15.16 24.19 13.85
N CYS A 804 14.08 24.96 13.76
CA CYS A 804 13.04 25.03 14.79
C CYS A 804 12.09 23.83 14.79
N LYS A 805 12.09 23.00 13.73
CA LYS A 805 11.22 21.82 13.62
C LYS A 805 11.69 20.63 14.46
N PHE A 806 13.00 20.55 14.72
CA PHE A 806 13.62 19.52 15.55
C PHE A 806 13.42 19.83 17.04
N VAL A 807 12.86 18.88 17.79
CA VAL A 807 12.53 18.99 19.21
C VAL A 807 13.23 17.87 19.99
N LEU A 808 13.73 18.18 21.18
CA LEU A 808 14.30 17.23 22.14
C LEU A 808 13.37 17.18 23.34
N LEU A 809 12.74 16.03 23.57
CA LEU A 809 11.85 15.77 24.70
C LEU A 809 12.57 14.91 25.75
N GLN A 810 12.44 15.29 27.02
CA GLN A 810 13.09 14.62 28.16
C GLN A 810 12.16 14.70 29.39
N LEU A 811 12.06 13.62 30.17
CA LEU A 811 11.35 13.65 31.47
C LEU A 811 12.20 14.40 32.50
N GLU A 812 11.76 15.58 32.92
CA GLU A 812 12.60 16.65 33.52
C GLU A 812 13.28 16.34 34.88
N ASN A 813 12.99 15.21 35.52
CA ASN A 813 13.22 15.04 36.97
C ASN A 813 14.44 14.19 37.37
N ARG A 814 15.23 13.64 36.44
CA ARG A 814 16.52 12.98 36.77
C ARG A 814 17.60 13.24 35.73
N ASP A 815 18.82 13.38 36.26
CA ASP A 815 20.12 13.35 35.58
C ASP A 815 20.40 14.43 34.51
N ARG A 816 21.08 15.51 34.94
CA ARG A 816 21.94 16.35 34.08
C ARG A 816 23.25 15.63 33.66
N GLY A 817 23.26 14.30 33.68
CA GLY A 817 24.45 13.50 33.38
C GLY A 817 24.74 13.44 31.87
N PRO A 818 25.95 13.01 31.47
CA PRO A 818 26.20 12.53 30.12
C PRO A 818 25.25 11.37 29.77
N LEU A 819 25.08 11.09 28.48
CA LEU A 819 24.25 9.97 27.99
C LEU A 819 24.71 8.60 28.51
N VAL A 820 25.97 8.50 28.90
CA VAL A 820 26.62 7.28 29.41
C VAL A 820 27.14 7.54 30.83
N PRO A 821 26.58 6.88 31.87
CA PRO A 821 27.28 6.71 33.13
C PRO A 821 28.59 5.96 32.87
N CYS A 822 29.73 6.60 33.14
CA CYS A 822 31.04 6.05 32.80
C CYS A 822 31.30 4.71 33.52
N ALA A 823 31.92 3.77 32.79
CA ALA A 823 32.47 2.52 33.31
C ALA A 823 31.48 1.57 34.04
N LEU A 824 30.56 0.98 33.27
CA LEU A 824 30.47 -0.48 33.32
C LEU A 824 31.46 -1.07 32.31
N GLU A 825 32.07 -2.20 32.64
CA GLU A 825 32.96 -2.96 31.75
C GLU A 825 32.14 -3.60 30.61
N ARG A 826 31.81 -2.79 29.59
CA ARG A 826 31.28 -3.30 28.33
C ARG A 826 32.40 -4.04 27.64
N ALA A 827 32.25 -5.36 27.48
CA ALA A 827 33.11 -6.13 26.59
C ALA A 827 33.12 -5.46 25.20
N LEU A 828 34.30 -5.36 24.59
CA LEU A 828 34.43 -4.84 23.23
C LEU A 828 33.47 -5.64 22.33
N PRO A 829 32.53 -4.99 21.61
CA PRO A 829 31.73 -5.71 20.64
C PRO A 829 32.67 -6.33 19.60
N GLN A 830 32.34 -7.54 19.14
CA GLN A 830 32.96 -8.01 17.91
C GLN A 830 32.59 -7.01 16.80
N PRO A 831 33.53 -6.63 15.91
CA PRO A 831 33.26 -5.63 14.88
C PRO A 831 32.07 -6.10 14.04
N HIS A 832 30.95 -5.38 14.13
CA HIS A 832 29.77 -5.68 13.36
C HIS A 832 30.10 -5.55 11.86
N GLU A 833 29.49 -6.42 11.05
CA GLU A 833 29.78 -6.50 9.62
C GLU A 833 29.55 -5.15 8.93
N GLN A 834 30.59 -4.63 8.27
CA GLN A 834 30.48 -3.41 7.49
C GLN A 834 29.74 -3.71 6.18
N PHE A 835 28.42 -3.52 6.21
CA PHE A 835 27.55 -3.67 5.04
C PHE A 835 27.83 -2.54 4.02
N GLU A 836 28.34 -2.88 2.83
CA GLU A 836 28.34 -1.95 1.70
C GLU A 836 26.90 -1.69 1.25
N TRP A 837 26.41 -0.45 1.36
CA TRP A 837 25.14 -0.09 0.76
C TRP A 837 25.23 -0.22 -0.77
N SER A 838 24.39 -1.07 -1.36
CA SER A 838 24.48 -1.43 -2.77
C SER A 838 24.36 -0.21 -3.68
N GLN A 839 25.42 0.08 -4.45
CA GLN A 839 25.57 1.28 -5.29
C GLN A 839 24.77 1.20 -6.60
N TRP A 840 23.47 0.93 -6.49
CA TRP A 840 22.55 0.97 -7.63
C TRP A 840 22.24 2.42 -8.00
N PRO A 841 22.44 2.84 -9.27
CA PRO A 841 22.06 4.16 -9.72
C PRO A 841 20.53 4.31 -9.67
N ARG A 842 20.07 5.54 -9.36
CA ARG A 842 18.67 5.92 -9.56
C ARG A 842 18.33 5.89 -11.05
N VAL A 843 17.15 5.39 -11.37
CA VAL A 843 16.49 5.66 -12.66
C VAL A 843 15.89 7.06 -12.60
N GLU A 844 16.27 7.91 -13.55
CA GLU A 844 15.67 9.24 -13.70
C GLU A 844 14.16 9.13 -13.97
N ASP A 845 13.36 9.90 -13.24
CA ASP A 845 11.91 10.03 -13.43
C ASP A 845 11.13 8.70 -13.45
N TYR A 846 11.53 7.75 -12.60
CA TYR A 846 10.75 6.56 -12.30
C TYR A 846 9.40 6.92 -11.66
N ILE A 847 8.30 6.47 -12.27
CA ILE A 847 6.90 6.80 -11.91
C ILE A 847 6.01 5.59 -12.28
N GLY A 848 5.00 5.27 -11.45
CA GLY A 848 3.85 4.44 -11.88
C GLY A 848 4.15 2.95 -12.04
N ARG A 849 5.16 2.47 -11.32
CA ARG A 849 5.68 1.08 -11.36
C ARG A 849 5.85 0.47 -9.97
N GLU A 850 5.46 1.19 -8.93
CA GLU A 850 5.55 0.80 -7.52
C GLU A 850 4.69 -0.44 -7.24
N THR A 851 3.45 -0.46 -7.75
CA THR A 851 2.54 -1.60 -7.66
C THR A 851 3.08 -2.83 -8.37
N VAL A 852 3.66 -2.65 -9.58
CA VAL A 852 4.28 -3.73 -10.36
C VAL A 852 5.48 -4.33 -9.63
N ALA A 853 6.32 -3.50 -9.01
CA ALA A 853 7.44 -3.95 -8.20
C ALA A 853 6.97 -4.73 -6.94
N LEU A 854 5.88 -4.31 -6.28
CA LEU A 854 5.27 -5.10 -5.20
C LEU A 854 4.71 -6.45 -5.69
N SER A 855 4.04 -6.49 -6.85
CA SER A 855 3.58 -7.75 -7.47
C SER A 855 4.74 -8.70 -7.75
N LEU A 856 5.88 -8.19 -8.26
CA LEU A 856 7.09 -8.98 -8.46
C LEU A 856 7.68 -9.49 -7.13
N SER A 857 7.72 -8.66 -6.08
CA SER A 857 8.19 -9.09 -4.75
C SER A 857 7.33 -10.22 -4.19
N SER A 858 6.02 -10.07 -4.23
CA SER A 858 5.05 -11.09 -3.82
C SER A 858 5.21 -12.39 -4.63
N LEU A 859 5.42 -12.30 -5.94
CA LEU A 859 5.71 -13.48 -6.78
C LEU A 859 7.00 -14.18 -6.35
N PHE A 860 8.07 -13.46 -6.00
CA PHE A 860 9.33 -14.06 -5.53
C PHE A 860 9.27 -14.72 -4.14
N GLN A 861 8.20 -14.49 -3.37
CA GLN A 861 7.89 -15.28 -2.17
C GLN A 861 7.41 -16.71 -2.55
N ARG A 862 6.73 -16.85 -3.70
CA ARG A 862 6.09 -18.11 -4.17
C ARG A 862 6.84 -18.80 -5.31
N ARG A 863 7.73 -18.08 -6.02
CA ARG A 863 8.41 -18.52 -7.25
C ARG A 863 9.89 -18.17 -7.21
N ARG A 864 10.71 -18.97 -7.91
CA ARG A 864 12.17 -18.78 -7.97
C ARG A 864 12.69 -18.13 -9.25
N ALA A 865 11.92 -18.23 -10.34
CA ALA A 865 12.22 -17.56 -11.60
C ALA A 865 10.97 -16.85 -12.14
N VAL A 866 11.13 -15.61 -12.58
CA VAL A 866 10.08 -14.77 -13.17
C VAL A 866 10.62 -14.14 -14.45
N CYS A 867 9.81 -14.11 -15.51
CA CYS A 867 10.12 -13.45 -16.78
C CYS A 867 9.29 -12.17 -16.92
N LEU A 868 9.93 -11.01 -16.80
CA LEU A 868 9.34 -9.70 -17.03
C LEU A 868 9.39 -9.36 -18.53
N TRP A 869 8.29 -9.53 -19.26
CA TRP A 869 8.26 -9.35 -20.71
C TRP A 869 7.42 -8.16 -21.17
N GLY A 870 7.59 -7.77 -22.43
CA GLY A 870 6.83 -6.70 -23.10
C GLY A 870 7.69 -5.95 -24.12
N HIS A 871 7.07 -5.06 -24.90
CA HIS A 871 7.73 -4.39 -26.03
C HIS A 871 8.99 -3.57 -25.67
N GLU A 872 9.76 -3.19 -26.69
CA GLU A 872 10.92 -2.32 -26.51
C GLU A 872 10.48 -0.96 -25.94
N GLY A 873 11.21 -0.42 -24.97
CA GLY A 873 10.85 0.82 -24.29
C GLY A 873 9.70 0.71 -23.27
N SER A 874 9.14 -0.47 -22.98
CA SER A 874 8.08 -0.63 -21.95
C SER A 874 8.53 -0.34 -20.50
N GLY A 875 9.85 -0.23 -20.27
CA GLY A 875 10.45 0.09 -18.97
C GLY A 875 11.07 -1.09 -18.20
N LYS A 876 11.24 -2.27 -18.82
CA LYS A 876 11.76 -3.50 -18.16
C LYS A 876 13.07 -3.28 -17.40
N THR A 877 14.09 -2.74 -18.06
CA THR A 877 15.41 -2.44 -17.45
C THR A 877 15.28 -1.45 -16.29
N ALA A 878 14.46 -0.41 -16.47
CA ALA A 878 14.21 0.61 -15.44
C ALA A 878 13.56 0.02 -14.18
N LEU A 879 12.48 -0.75 -14.36
CA LEU A 879 11.82 -1.51 -13.29
C LEU A 879 12.79 -2.48 -12.63
N SER A 880 13.58 -3.22 -13.40
CA SER A 880 14.54 -4.20 -12.85
C SER A 880 15.67 -3.55 -12.05
N MET A 881 16.13 -2.36 -12.48
CA MET A 881 17.15 -1.59 -11.77
C MET A 881 16.62 -0.97 -10.47
N GLU A 882 15.44 -0.34 -10.46
CA GLU A 882 14.84 0.15 -9.20
C GLU A 882 14.38 -1.00 -8.29
N PHE A 883 13.94 -2.14 -8.84
CA PHE A 883 13.66 -3.35 -8.07
C PHE A 883 14.91 -3.87 -7.37
N CYS A 884 16.05 -3.95 -8.07
CA CYS A 884 17.35 -4.24 -7.46
C CYS A 884 17.73 -3.20 -6.39
N ARG A 885 17.64 -1.91 -6.72
CA ARG A 885 17.97 -0.79 -5.84
C ARG A 885 17.18 -0.85 -4.54
N HIS A 886 15.89 -1.10 -4.63
CA HIS A 886 14.98 -1.13 -3.50
C HIS A 886 15.16 -2.42 -2.67
N PHE A 887 14.95 -3.59 -3.28
CA PHE A 887 14.86 -4.85 -2.53
C PHE A 887 16.21 -5.43 -2.09
N SER A 888 17.34 -4.94 -2.60
CA SER A 888 18.69 -5.27 -2.09
C SER A 888 19.34 -4.22 -1.20
N ALA A 889 18.59 -3.20 -0.77
CA ALA A 889 19.04 -2.32 0.32
C ALA A 889 19.17 -3.12 1.65
N PRO A 890 20.12 -2.77 2.53
CA PRO A 890 20.46 -3.54 3.73
C PRO A 890 19.35 -3.51 4.78
N GLY A 891 19.45 -4.41 5.76
CA GLY A 891 18.58 -4.41 6.95
C GLY A 891 17.39 -5.39 6.93
N GLY A 892 17.40 -6.39 6.04
CA GLY A 892 16.41 -7.47 6.04
C GLY A 892 15.39 -7.44 4.91
N ARG A 893 15.53 -6.55 3.92
CA ARG A 893 14.74 -6.61 2.68
C ARG A 893 14.96 -7.93 1.92
N GLN A 894 14.00 -8.27 1.06
CA GLN A 894 13.90 -9.55 0.36
C GLN A 894 15.18 -10.04 -0.34
N PHE A 895 16.05 -9.13 -0.81
CA PHE A 895 17.33 -9.45 -1.46
C PHE A 895 18.54 -8.79 -0.79
N SER A 896 18.48 -8.54 0.53
CA SER A 896 19.56 -7.85 1.25
C SER A 896 20.89 -8.62 1.33
N ALA A 897 20.92 -9.93 1.01
CA ALA A 897 22.18 -10.66 0.79
C ALA A 897 22.83 -10.33 -0.57
N GLY A 898 22.09 -9.69 -1.48
CA GLY A 898 22.60 -9.05 -2.69
C GLY A 898 21.66 -9.19 -3.90
N ALA A 899 21.69 -8.18 -4.78
CA ALA A 899 21.21 -8.31 -6.15
C ALA A 899 22.38 -8.16 -7.15
N TYR A 900 22.20 -8.69 -8.37
CA TYR A 900 23.14 -8.66 -9.50
C TYR A 900 22.37 -8.41 -10.79
N HIS A 901 22.95 -7.69 -11.76
CA HIS A 901 22.26 -7.30 -13.00
C HIS A 901 23.17 -7.46 -14.22
N VAL A 902 22.88 -8.45 -15.05
CA VAL A 902 23.62 -8.76 -16.28
C VAL A 902 22.76 -8.36 -17.48
N SER A 903 23.26 -7.47 -18.33
CA SER A 903 22.64 -7.23 -19.64
C SER A 903 23.09 -8.33 -20.60
N TYR A 904 22.14 -9.08 -21.16
CA TYR A 904 22.40 -10.26 -21.99
C TYR A 904 23.03 -9.87 -23.34
N ASP A 905 22.49 -8.86 -24.02
CA ASP A 905 23.08 -8.31 -25.25
C ASP A 905 24.52 -7.82 -25.04
N ARG A 906 24.78 -7.03 -23.98
CA ARG A 906 26.14 -6.65 -23.60
C ARG A 906 27.02 -7.88 -23.38
N ALA A 907 26.48 -8.92 -22.73
CA ALA A 907 27.23 -10.12 -22.41
C ALA A 907 27.64 -10.93 -23.65
N VAL A 908 26.72 -11.18 -24.57
CA VAL A 908 26.99 -11.86 -25.85
C VAL A 908 28.05 -11.08 -26.66
N ARG A 909 27.97 -9.73 -26.66
CA ARG A 909 28.94 -8.87 -27.36
C ARG A 909 30.32 -8.84 -26.72
N GLU A 910 30.43 -8.64 -25.40
CA GLU A 910 31.73 -8.58 -24.71
C GLU A 910 32.43 -9.94 -24.64
N ALA A 911 31.66 -11.03 -24.52
CA ALA A 911 32.19 -12.39 -24.42
C ALA A 911 32.40 -13.08 -25.80
N GLY A 912 32.18 -12.36 -26.92
CA GLY A 912 32.41 -12.89 -28.26
C GLY A 912 31.54 -14.09 -28.63
N GLY A 913 30.29 -14.12 -28.15
CA GLY A 913 29.37 -15.26 -28.31
C GLY A 913 29.52 -16.37 -27.24
N GLN A 914 30.30 -16.16 -26.19
CA GLN A 914 30.33 -17.07 -25.03
C GLN A 914 29.15 -16.83 -24.08
N SER A 915 28.87 -17.86 -23.26
CA SER A 915 27.82 -17.92 -22.24
C SER A 915 27.84 -16.78 -21.21
N VAL A 916 26.66 -16.43 -20.71
CA VAL A 916 26.39 -15.58 -19.52
C VAL A 916 27.27 -15.95 -18.32
N ALA A 917 27.68 -17.22 -18.19
CA ALA A 917 28.66 -17.69 -17.22
C ALA A 917 29.89 -16.78 -17.09
N ALA A 918 30.43 -16.37 -18.24
CA ALA A 918 31.69 -15.65 -18.36
C ALA A 918 31.65 -14.25 -17.74
N LEU A 919 30.46 -13.67 -17.55
CA LEU A 919 30.26 -12.31 -17.06
C LEU A 919 29.48 -12.23 -15.74
N LEU A 920 28.62 -13.22 -15.46
CA LEU A 920 28.05 -13.39 -14.13
C LEU A 920 29.15 -13.71 -13.08
N LEU A 921 30.11 -14.61 -13.41
CA LEU A 921 31.18 -14.99 -12.49
C LEU A 921 32.08 -13.81 -12.06
N PRO A 922 32.61 -12.95 -12.96
CA PRO A 922 33.33 -11.74 -12.57
C PRO A 922 32.55 -10.80 -11.66
N GLN A 923 31.24 -10.58 -11.90
CA GLN A 923 30.42 -9.70 -11.06
C GLN A 923 30.20 -10.27 -9.66
N LEU A 924 29.89 -11.57 -9.55
CA LEU A 924 29.74 -12.27 -8.27
C LEU A 924 31.06 -12.25 -7.48
N LEU A 925 32.18 -12.57 -8.15
CA LEU A 925 33.52 -12.49 -7.55
C LEU A 925 33.86 -11.07 -7.09
N GLN A 926 33.51 -10.03 -7.87
CA GLN A 926 33.81 -8.65 -7.52
C GLN A 926 33.09 -8.20 -6.25
N LYS A 927 31.81 -8.56 -6.06
CA LYS A 927 31.08 -8.26 -4.81
C LYS A 927 31.59 -9.11 -3.63
N LEU A 928 31.82 -10.42 -3.80
CA LEU A 928 32.38 -11.22 -2.70
C LEU A 928 33.79 -10.77 -2.30
N CYS A 929 34.62 -10.32 -3.23
CA CYS A 929 35.93 -9.72 -2.92
C CYS A 929 35.85 -8.38 -2.16
N ARG A 930 34.65 -7.76 -2.04
CA ARG A 930 34.41 -6.58 -1.19
C ARG A 930 33.72 -6.93 0.12
N SER A 931 32.98 -8.03 0.19
CA SER A 931 32.36 -8.50 1.42
C SER A 931 33.41 -8.74 2.52
N PRO A 932 33.24 -8.21 3.75
CA PRO A 932 34.23 -8.34 4.82
C PRO A 932 34.50 -9.81 5.21
N HIS A 933 33.50 -10.69 5.06
CA HIS A 933 33.65 -12.15 5.25
C HIS A 933 34.81 -12.77 4.47
N HIS A 934 35.06 -12.28 3.25
CA HIS A 934 36.07 -12.86 2.37
C HIS A 934 37.49 -12.37 2.71
N GLN A 935 37.64 -11.21 3.37
CA GLN A 935 38.95 -10.71 3.81
C GLN A 935 39.55 -11.59 4.92
N ALA A 936 38.71 -12.26 5.73
CA ALA A 936 39.15 -13.20 6.75
C ALA A 936 39.59 -14.58 6.19
N HIS A 937 39.19 -14.92 4.96
CA HIS A 937 39.32 -16.27 4.40
C HIS A 937 40.33 -16.42 3.25
N GLY A 938 41.35 -15.54 3.24
CA GLY A 938 42.56 -15.71 2.45
C GLY A 938 42.49 -15.10 1.05
N GLU A 939 43.67 -14.87 0.47
CA GLU A 939 43.84 -14.15 -0.80
C GLU A 939 43.46 -15.04 -1.99
N LEU A 940 42.17 -15.01 -2.35
CA LEU A 940 41.63 -15.77 -3.48
C LEU A 940 42.22 -15.25 -4.80
N ASP A 941 43.18 -15.99 -5.38
CA ASP A 941 43.88 -15.57 -6.61
C ASP A 941 42.89 -15.26 -7.74
N ARG A 942 42.76 -13.95 -8.01
CA ARG A 942 41.83 -13.36 -8.98
C ARG A 942 42.13 -13.79 -10.42
N ARG A 943 43.39 -14.12 -10.75
CA ARG A 943 43.78 -14.57 -12.10
C ARG A 943 43.45 -16.05 -12.30
N ALA A 944 43.67 -16.87 -11.29
CA ALA A 944 43.26 -18.28 -11.31
C ALA A 944 41.75 -18.50 -11.06
N ALA A 945 40.94 -17.44 -10.88
CA ALA A 945 39.51 -17.55 -10.56
C ALA A 945 38.58 -17.68 -11.78
N LEU A 946 38.97 -17.09 -12.92
CA LEU A 946 38.07 -16.79 -14.05
C LEU A 946 37.65 -18.00 -14.91
N GLY A 947 38.14 -19.22 -14.62
CA GLY A 947 37.96 -20.40 -15.49
C GLY A 947 37.41 -21.66 -14.81
N SER A 948 36.81 -21.58 -13.62
CA SER A 948 36.30 -22.76 -12.90
C SER A 948 34.85 -22.62 -12.43
N ALA A 949 33.98 -23.48 -12.96
CA ALA A 949 32.59 -23.61 -12.51
C ALA A 949 32.49 -24.03 -11.03
N GLU A 950 33.47 -24.76 -10.47
CA GLU A 950 33.44 -25.10 -9.04
C GLU A 950 33.74 -23.88 -8.15
N LYS A 951 34.53 -22.91 -8.64
CA LYS A 951 34.67 -21.61 -7.96
C LYS A 951 33.37 -20.81 -8.02
N LEU A 952 32.64 -20.84 -9.14
CA LEU A 952 31.30 -20.27 -9.23
C LEU A 952 30.35 -20.92 -8.20
N ARG A 953 30.33 -22.25 -8.08
CA ARG A 953 29.54 -22.98 -7.08
C ARG A 953 29.94 -22.63 -5.64
N GLN A 954 31.23 -22.47 -5.34
CA GLN A 954 31.69 -22.05 -4.01
C GLN A 954 31.22 -20.62 -3.66
N VAL A 955 31.38 -19.68 -4.60
CA VAL A 955 30.87 -18.30 -4.55
C VAL A 955 29.36 -18.26 -4.30
N VAL A 956 28.62 -19.04 -5.08
CA VAL A 956 27.17 -19.16 -5.03
C VAL A 956 26.69 -19.74 -3.70
N ARG A 957 27.34 -20.81 -3.19
CA ARG A 957 27.03 -21.40 -1.87
C ARG A 957 27.24 -20.40 -0.71
N GLN A 958 28.21 -19.50 -0.80
CA GLN A 958 28.43 -18.47 0.23
C GLN A 958 27.34 -17.39 0.21
N LEU A 959 26.91 -16.94 -0.98
CA LEU A 959 25.78 -16.01 -1.09
C LEU A 959 24.48 -16.64 -0.61
N ASP A 960 24.24 -17.90 -0.94
CA ASP A 960 23.02 -18.62 -0.53
C ASP A 960 22.96 -18.85 0.99
N GLN A 961 24.12 -18.93 1.67
CA GLN A 961 24.22 -18.97 3.13
C GLN A 961 23.96 -17.61 3.81
N ALA A 962 24.23 -16.50 3.12
CA ALA A 962 24.00 -15.15 3.65
C ALA A 962 22.51 -14.74 3.60
N GLY A 963 21.71 -15.34 2.72
CA GLY A 963 20.26 -15.16 2.68
C GLY A 963 19.69 -15.14 1.27
N SER A 964 18.48 -14.62 1.11
CA SER A 964 17.81 -14.44 -0.19
C SER A 964 18.53 -13.40 -1.05
N TRP A 965 18.78 -13.76 -2.31
CA TRP A 965 19.57 -12.95 -3.26
C TRP A 965 19.03 -13.07 -4.69
N LEU A 966 19.23 -12.02 -5.50
CA LEU A 966 18.62 -11.86 -6.82
C LEU A 966 19.67 -11.79 -7.93
N VAL A 967 19.43 -12.50 -9.03
CA VAL A 967 20.10 -12.24 -10.32
C VAL A 967 19.07 -11.73 -11.31
N VAL A 968 19.39 -10.64 -12.00
CA VAL A 968 18.65 -10.12 -13.16
C VAL A 968 19.43 -10.42 -14.43
N ILE A 969 18.75 -10.92 -15.46
CA ILE A 969 19.26 -11.05 -16.83
C ILE A 969 18.35 -10.23 -17.74
N ASP A 970 18.85 -9.07 -18.17
CA ASP A 970 18.08 -8.05 -18.88
C ASP A 970 18.34 -8.11 -20.39
N GLY A 971 17.27 -8.15 -21.19
CA GLY A 971 17.34 -8.23 -22.65
C GLY A 971 17.63 -9.63 -23.20
N LEU A 972 17.03 -10.66 -22.58
CA LEU A 972 17.03 -12.02 -23.14
C LEU A 972 16.10 -12.09 -24.37
N GLU A 973 16.48 -12.90 -25.35
CA GLU A 973 15.74 -13.11 -26.60
C GLU A 973 15.44 -14.61 -26.78
N GLU A 974 14.41 -14.97 -27.55
CA GLU A 974 13.96 -16.37 -27.71
C GLU A 974 15.04 -17.31 -28.28
N GLY A 975 16.01 -16.76 -29.03
CA GLY A 975 17.18 -17.47 -29.53
C GLY A 975 18.33 -17.63 -28.52
N ALA A 976 18.13 -17.32 -27.24
CA ALA A 976 19.16 -17.45 -26.21
C ALA A 976 19.58 -18.91 -25.99
N GLY A 977 20.89 -19.15 -25.91
CA GLY A 977 21.48 -20.48 -26.03
C GLY A 977 21.15 -21.42 -24.87
N ASP A 978 20.90 -22.71 -25.20
CA ASP A 978 20.61 -23.74 -24.21
C ASP A 978 21.66 -23.88 -23.11
N ALA A 979 22.94 -23.59 -23.39
CA ALA A 979 23.99 -23.61 -22.37
C ALA A 979 23.77 -22.60 -21.22
N ASP A 980 23.21 -21.42 -21.51
CA ASP A 980 22.85 -20.44 -20.48
C ASP A 980 21.64 -20.90 -19.68
N ARG A 981 20.66 -21.47 -20.38
CA ARG A 981 19.44 -22.04 -19.79
C ARG A 981 19.76 -23.20 -18.83
N GLU A 982 20.66 -24.10 -19.24
CA GLU A 982 21.15 -25.22 -18.43
C GLU A 982 21.93 -24.73 -17.21
N LEU A 983 22.84 -23.75 -17.37
CA LEU A 983 23.57 -23.16 -16.26
C LEU A 983 22.64 -22.50 -15.23
N LEU A 984 21.66 -21.72 -15.67
CA LEU A 984 20.69 -21.07 -14.78
C LEU A 984 19.80 -22.10 -14.09
N GLY A 985 19.48 -23.20 -14.76
CA GLY A 985 18.88 -24.39 -14.17
C GLY A 985 19.76 -25.08 -13.12
N GLU A 986 21.08 -25.20 -13.35
CA GLU A 986 22.03 -25.76 -12.37
C GLU A 986 22.18 -24.84 -11.15
N LEU A 987 22.30 -23.52 -11.37
CA LEU A 987 22.37 -22.52 -10.30
C LEU A 987 21.11 -22.54 -9.43
N LEU A 988 19.91 -22.61 -10.04
CA LEU A 988 18.66 -22.72 -9.28
C LEU A 988 18.52 -24.09 -8.57
N GLN A 989 19.08 -25.18 -9.11
CA GLN A 989 19.09 -26.49 -8.43
C GLN A 989 20.08 -26.58 -7.26
N THR A 990 21.22 -25.87 -7.36
CA THR A 990 22.31 -25.92 -6.35
C THR A 990 22.13 -24.91 -5.21
N THR A 991 21.06 -24.11 -5.25
CA THR A 991 20.71 -23.05 -4.31
C THR A 991 19.27 -23.21 -3.82
N VAL A 992 18.96 -22.63 -2.65
CA VAL A 992 17.61 -22.47 -2.11
C VAL A 992 17.17 -20.99 -2.15
N ASN A 993 18.12 -20.08 -1.92
CA ASN A 993 17.84 -18.67 -1.65
C ASN A 993 18.01 -17.75 -2.87
N LEU A 994 18.69 -18.20 -3.93
CA LEU A 994 18.67 -17.53 -5.25
C LEU A 994 17.24 -17.36 -5.78
N ARG A 995 16.97 -16.17 -6.31
CA ARG A 995 15.86 -15.81 -7.20
C ARG A 995 16.39 -15.23 -8.51
N LEU A 996 15.66 -15.43 -9.60
CA LEU A 996 16.04 -15.02 -10.95
C LEU A 996 14.94 -14.18 -11.62
N LEU A 997 15.29 -12.98 -12.08
CA LEU A 997 14.45 -12.12 -12.91
C LEU A 997 15.02 -12.10 -14.33
N LEU A 998 14.33 -12.71 -15.28
CA LEU A 998 14.62 -12.56 -16.70
C LEU A 998 13.84 -11.35 -17.23
N THR A 999 14.37 -10.62 -18.21
CA THR A 999 13.59 -9.64 -18.98
C THR A 999 13.66 -9.96 -20.47
N ALA A 1000 12.54 -9.86 -21.18
CA ALA A 1000 12.43 -10.28 -22.59
C ALA A 1000 11.52 -9.36 -23.42
N ARG A 1001 11.61 -9.44 -24.75
CA ARG A 1001 10.70 -8.71 -25.68
C ARG A 1001 9.30 -9.35 -25.70
N THR A 1002 9.27 -10.67 -25.65
CA THR A 1002 8.11 -11.58 -25.73
C THR A 1002 8.12 -12.53 -24.51
N PRO A 1003 7.03 -13.28 -24.23
CA PRO A 1003 7.03 -14.29 -23.18
C PRO A 1003 8.02 -15.43 -23.51
N LEU A 1004 8.61 -16.07 -22.49
CA LEU A 1004 9.67 -17.06 -22.69
C LEU A 1004 9.11 -18.48 -22.83
N HIS A 1005 8.66 -18.78 -24.05
CA HIS A 1005 8.05 -20.07 -24.40
C HIS A 1005 9.07 -21.22 -24.58
N GLY A 1006 8.53 -22.43 -24.75
CA GLY A 1006 9.33 -23.62 -25.09
C GLY A 1006 10.29 -24.03 -23.97
N SER A 1007 11.58 -24.14 -24.30
CA SER A 1007 12.60 -24.65 -23.40
C SER A 1007 12.83 -23.76 -22.16
N TRP A 1008 12.56 -22.45 -22.27
CA TRP A 1008 12.73 -21.47 -21.20
C TRP A 1008 11.58 -21.41 -20.19
N ALA A 1009 10.47 -22.11 -20.42
CA ALA A 1009 9.34 -22.17 -19.48
C ALA A 1009 9.71 -22.85 -18.13
N SER A 1010 10.82 -23.60 -18.08
CA SER A 1010 11.42 -24.14 -16.87
C SER A 1010 12.95 -24.07 -16.87
N LEU A 1011 13.51 -23.72 -15.72
CA LEU A 1011 14.95 -23.73 -15.45
C LEU A 1011 15.25 -24.82 -14.42
N GLY A 1012 15.66 -25.99 -14.91
CA GLY A 1012 15.66 -27.21 -14.10
C GLY A 1012 14.26 -27.51 -13.58
N PHE A 1013 14.14 -27.75 -12.27
CA PHE A 1013 12.85 -27.96 -11.59
C PHE A 1013 12.08 -26.66 -11.27
N SER A 1014 12.65 -25.49 -11.55
CA SER A 1014 11.96 -24.20 -11.31
C SER A 1014 11.12 -23.81 -12.52
N LYS A 1015 9.79 -23.82 -12.40
CA LYS A 1015 8.90 -23.16 -13.37
C LYS A 1015 9.23 -21.66 -13.42
N VAL A 1016 9.44 -21.13 -14.62
CA VAL A 1016 9.46 -19.70 -14.87
C VAL A 1016 8.02 -19.20 -14.95
N VAL A 1017 7.74 -18.06 -14.34
CA VAL A 1017 6.42 -17.40 -14.44
C VAL A 1017 6.57 -16.14 -15.28
N ASP A 1018 5.90 -16.12 -16.43
CA ASP A 1018 5.78 -14.92 -17.26
C ASP A 1018 4.94 -13.84 -16.55
N PHE A 1019 5.43 -12.62 -16.61
CA PHE A 1019 4.82 -11.42 -16.06
C PHE A 1019 4.87 -10.32 -17.12
N ALA A 1020 3.71 -9.96 -17.67
CA ALA A 1020 3.59 -8.89 -18.64
C ALA A 1020 3.82 -7.52 -17.96
N LEU A 1021 4.68 -6.67 -18.52
CA LEU A 1021 4.80 -5.28 -18.08
C LEU A 1021 3.75 -4.41 -18.81
N PRO A 1022 2.64 -4.01 -18.17
CA PRO A 1022 1.60 -3.18 -18.80
C PRO A 1022 2.15 -1.81 -19.23
N PRO A 1023 1.42 -1.01 -20.04
CA PRO A 1023 1.70 0.42 -20.17
C PRO A 1023 1.65 1.15 -18.82
N LEU A 1024 2.10 2.40 -18.78
CA LEU A 1024 1.83 3.29 -17.65
C LEU A 1024 0.38 3.76 -17.66
N LEU A 1025 -0.17 4.08 -16.47
CA LEU A 1025 -1.44 4.77 -16.37
C LEU A 1025 -1.35 6.14 -17.06
N SER A 1026 -2.45 6.66 -17.61
CA SER A 1026 -2.47 7.94 -18.34
C SER A 1026 -1.98 9.11 -17.48
N GLU A 1027 -2.29 9.10 -16.18
CA GLU A 1027 -1.80 10.08 -15.21
C GLU A 1027 -0.27 10.02 -15.03
N ASP A 1028 0.28 8.81 -14.89
CA ASP A 1028 1.73 8.60 -14.73
C ASP A 1028 2.49 8.89 -16.03
N SER A 1029 1.85 8.64 -17.18
CA SER A 1029 2.34 8.99 -18.51
C SER A 1029 2.42 10.51 -18.71
N ALA A 1030 1.38 11.22 -18.32
CA ALA A 1030 1.36 12.68 -18.31
C ALA A 1030 2.41 13.26 -17.34
N ARG A 1031 2.57 12.68 -16.15
CA ARG A 1031 3.63 13.07 -15.19
C ARG A 1031 5.02 12.84 -15.76
N LEU A 1032 5.26 11.72 -16.46
CA LEU A 1032 6.53 11.42 -17.12
C LEU A 1032 6.82 12.40 -18.26
N LEU A 1033 5.86 12.69 -19.15
CA LEU A 1033 6.05 13.70 -20.20
C LEU A 1033 6.37 15.07 -19.59
N ALA A 1034 5.59 15.51 -18.59
CA ALA A 1034 5.75 16.83 -17.97
C ALA A 1034 7.11 17.04 -17.28
N ARG A 1035 7.71 15.99 -16.71
CA ARG A 1035 9.07 16.07 -16.13
C ARG A 1035 10.19 15.99 -17.17
N ARG A 1036 9.98 15.30 -18.29
CA ARG A 1036 11.01 15.04 -19.32
C ARG A 1036 10.97 16.03 -20.49
N ALA A 1037 9.95 16.88 -20.57
CA ALA A 1037 9.83 17.93 -21.58
C ALA A 1037 11.03 18.89 -21.52
N ARG A 1038 11.63 19.20 -22.68
CA ARG A 1038 12.82 20.07 -22.76
C ARG A 1038 12.53 21.57 -22.59
N ARG A 1039 11.25 21.94 -22.46
CA ARG A 1039 10.80 23.29 -22.06
C ARG A 1039 9.60 23.20 -21.11
N PRO A 1040 9.29 24.28 -20.36
CA PRO A 1040 8.00 24.40 -19.68
C PRO A 1040 6.83 24.28 -20.65
N LEU A 1041 5.68 23.86 -20.12
CA LEU A 1041 4.41 23.82 -20.83
C LEU A 1041 3.59 25.06 -20.50
N TYR A 1042 2.82 25.54 -21.47
CA TYR A 1042 2.05 26.79 -21.41
C TYR A 1042 0.57 26.53 -21.74
N ALA A 1043 -0.32 27.48 -21.46
CA ALA A 1043 -1.75 27.30 -21.78
C ALA A 1043 -1.99 27.07 -23.30
N GLY A 1044 -1.21 27.75 -24.15
CA GLY A 1044 -1.25 27.59 -25.61
C GLY A 1044 -0.79 26.22 -26.15
N ASP A 1045 -0.18 25.36 -25.32
CA ASP A 1045 0.13 23.98 -25.73
C ASP A 1045 -1.13 23.13 -25.93
N PHE A 1046 -2.25 23.54 -25.34
CA PHE A 1046 -3.51 22.78 -25.31
C PHE A 1046 -4.64 23.43 -26.11
N GLN A 1047 -4.41 24.60 -26.70
CA GLN A 1047 -5.43 25.37 -27.42
C GLN A 1047 -5.27 25.28 -28.94
N SER A 1048 -6.38 25.01 -29.62
CA SER A 1048 -6.46 25.08 -31.08
C SER A 1048 -6.38 26.54 -31.55
N HIS A 1049 -5.55 26.82 -32.56
CA HIS A 1049 -5.27 28.18 -33.08
C HIS A 1049 -6.49 29.01 -33.53
N GLY A 1050 -7.69 28.43 -33.62
CA GLY A 1050 -8.94 29.13 -33.98
C GLY A 1050 -9.82 29.56 -32.79
N GLN A 1051 -9.51 29.20 -31.55
CA GLN A 1051 -10.31 29.53 -30.36
C GLN A 1051 -9.71 30.67 -29.52
N ARG A 1052 -9.06 31.65 -30.16
CA ARG A 1052 -8.49 32.80 -29.47
C ARG A 1052 -9.54 33.91 -29.36
N GLU A 1053 -10.11 34.09 -28.18
CA GLU A 1053 -10.84 35.30 -27.84
C GLU A 1053 -9.82 36.38 -27.44
N ASP A 1054 -9.86 37.55 -28.10
CA ASP A 1054 -8.86 38.61 -27.93
C ASP A 1054 -9.11 39.47 -26.68
N THR A 1055 -9.15 38.86 -25.49
CA THR A 1055 -9.12 39.60 -24.22
C THR A 1055 -7.68 39.99 -23.85
N SER A 1056 -7.49 41.16 -23.25
CA SER A 1056 -6.15 41.64 -22.88
C SER A 1056 -5.56 40.98 -21.64
N GLU A 1057 -6.38 40.28 -20.84
CA GLU A 1057 -5.93 39.62 -19.60
C GLU A 1057 -5.39 38.21 -19.88
N ASP A 1058 -6.01 37.47 -20.81
CA ASP A 1058 -5.54 36.14 -21.24
C ASP A 1058 -4.10 36.16 -21.78
N LEU A 1059 -3.69 37.26 -22.42
CA LEU A 1059 -2.34 37.42 -22.97
C LEU A 1059 -1.23 37.29 -21.91
N GLN A 1060 -1.47 37.68 -20.65
CA GLN A 1060 -0.49 37.50 -19.56
C GLN A 1060 -0.54 36.09 -18.96
N ALA A 1061 -1.70 35.42 -19.01
CA ALA A 1061 -1.84 34.04 -18.56
C ALA A 1061 -1.13 33.06 -19.51
N MET A 1062 -1.10 33.34 -20.82
CA MET A 1062 -0.45 32.48 -21.83
C MET A 1062 1.06 32.30 -21.61
N ASP A 1063 1.77 33.39 -21.33
CA ASP A 1063 3.24 33.39 -21.18
C ASP A 1063 3.71 32.85 -19.81
N THR A 1064 2.78 32.54 -18.90
CA THR A 1064 3.11 31.97 -17.59
C THR A 1064 3.29 30.45 -17.68
N PRO A 1065 4.45 29.89 -17.31
CA PRO A 1065 4.68 28.45 -17.39
C PRO A 1065 3.81 27.70 -16.38
N LEU A 1066 3.10 26.67 -16.86
CA LEU A 1066 2.24 25.81 -16.06
C LEU A 1066 3.10 24.98 -15.09
N LYS A 1067 2.76 25.05 -13.80
CA LYS A 1067 3.37 24.22 -12.75
C LYS A 1067 2.85 22.78 -12.87
N LEU A 1068 3.58 21.82 -12.31
CA LEU A 1068 3.19 20.41 -12.23
C LEU A 1068 2.01 20.18 -11.27
N SER A 1069 0.83 20.68 -11.66
CA SER A 1069 -0.44 20.64 -10.94
C SER A 1069 -1.35 19.51 -11.45
N SER A 1070 -2.45 19.24 -10.73
CA SER A 1070 -3.52 18.36 -11.22
C SER A 1070 -4.10 18.84 -12.56
N ASP A 1071 -4.29 20.15 -12.72
CA ASP A 1071 -4.76 20.78 -13.97
C ASP A 1071 -3.82 20.50 -15.16
N LEU A 1072 -2.50 20.66 -15.02
CA LEU A 1072 -1.55 20.34 -16.08
C LEU A 1072 -1.57 18.85 -16.43
N ILE A 1073 -1.65 17.97 -15.43
CA ILE A 1073 -1.73 16.53 -15.63
C ILE A 1073 -3.04 16.13 -16.34
N GLN A 1074 -4.18 16.73 -15.97
CA GLN A 1074 -5.48 16.50 -16.62
C GLN A 1074 -5.46 16.98 -18.09
N LYS A 1075 -4.92 18.18 -18.36
CA LYS A 1075 -4.74 18.71 -19.72
C LYS A 1075 -3.83 17.83 -20.58
N LEU A 1076 -2.78 17.26 -20.00
CA LEU A 1076 -1.92 16.29 -20.68
C LEU A 1076 -2.63 14.95 -20.93
N MET A 1077 -3.33 14.39 -19.94
CA MET A 1077 -4.11 13.16 -20.08
C MET A 1077 -5.15 13.24 -21.22
N LEU A 1078 -5.77 14.42 -21.41
CA LEU A 1078 -6.73 14.69 -22.47
C LEU A 1078 -6.07 15.08 -23.82
N SER A 1079 -4.74 15.20 -23.89
CA SER A 1079 -4.06 15.61 -25.11
C SER A 1079 -4.00 14.46 -26.15
N PRO A 1080 -4.15 14.75 -27.46
CA PRO A 1080 -3.98 13.76 -28.52
C PRO A 1080 -2.60 13.06 -28.49
N LEU A 1081 -1.58 13.73 -27.95
CA LEU A 1081 -0.24 13.18 -27.80
C LEU A 1081 -0.18 12.01 -26.80
N MET A 1082 -0.91 12.09 -25.68
CA MET A 1082 -0.98 10.97 -24.72
C MET A 1082 -1.74 9.78 -25.30
N ALA A 1083 -2.81 10.01 -26.08
CA ALA A 1083 -3.49 8.95 -26.81
C ALA A 1083 -2.61 8.27 -27.89
N ARG A 1084 -1.61 8.99 -28.46
CA ARG A 1084 -0.71 8.44 -29.49
C ARG A 1084 0.48 7.63 -28.94
N VAL A 1085 0.92 7.88 -27.71
CA VAL A 1085 2.06 7.16 -27.09
C VAL A 1085 1.66 5.98 -26.19
N ASP A 1086 0.36 5.76 -26.00
CA ASP A 1086 -0.28 4.60 -25.35
C ASP A 1086 0.42 4.11 -24.06
N GLY A 1087 0.76 5.06 -23.19
CA GLY A 1087 1.43 4.78 -21.91
C GLY A 1087 2.82 4.13 -22.00
N HIS A 1088 3.43 4.02 -23.18
CA HIS A 1088 4.73 3.38 -23.35
C HIS A 1088 5.89 4.33 -22.97
N PRO A 1089 6.69 4.06 -21.90
CA PRO A 1089 7.71 4.99 -21.42
C PRO A 1089 8.72 5.42 -22.49
N GLY A 1090 9.20 4.50 -23.32
CA GLY A 1090 10.12 4.79 -24.41
C GLY A 1090 9.53 5.66 -25.53
N GLN A 1091 8.21 5.66 -25.73
CA GLN A 1091 7.53 6.58 -26.65
C GLN A 1091 7.30 7.95 -25.98
N ILE A 1092 6.86 7.96 -24.73
CA ILE A 1092 6.71 9.18 -23.93
C ILE A 1092 8.04 9.94 -23.83
N LEU A 1093 9.16 9.26 -23.60
CA LEU A 1093 10.50 9.85 -23.55
C LEU A 1093 10.95 10.43 -24.90
N LYS A 1094 10.66 9.75 -26.01
CA LYS A 1094 10.93 10.25 -27.37
C LYS A 1094 10.08 11.49 -27.68
N ALA A 1095 8.80 11.49 -27.28
CA ALA A 1095 7.94 12.66 -27.43
C ALA A 1095 8.42 13.84 -26.57
N ALA A 1096 8.69 13.61 -25.28
CA ALA A 1096 9.17 14.64 -24.37
C ALA A 1096 10.48 15.31 -24.84
N ALA A 1097 11.35 14.56 -25.53
CA ALA A 1097 12.55 15.08 -26.17
C ALA A 1097 12.27 16.07 -27.32
N GLU A 1098 11.14 15.97 -28.03
CA GLU A 1098 10.73 16.91 -29.08
C GLU A 1098 9.87 18.08 -28.57
N VAL A 1099 9.49 18.08 -27.28
CA VAL A 1099 8.90 19.24 -26.59
C VAL A 1099 9.97 20.28 -26.31
N ARG A 1100 10.35 21.02 -27.35
CA ARG A 1100 11.46 21.98 -27.39
C ARG A 1100 10.97 23.44 -27.45
N MET A 1101 11.89 24.40 -27.27
CA MET A 1101 11.61 25.84 -27.36
C MET A 1101 11.06 26.29 -28.73
N ASP A 1102 11.36 25.54 -29.79
CA ASP A 1102 10.89 25.76 -31.17
C ASP A 1102 9.57 25.05 -31.51
N LEU A 1103 9.02 24.22 -30.62
CA LEU A 1103 7.70 23.62 -30.78
C LEU A 1103 6.61 24.62 -30.34
N PRO A 1104 5.72 25.11 -31.23
CA PRO A 1104 4.77 26.18 -30.90
C PRO A 1104 3.57 25.73 -30.05
N SER A 1105 3.23 24.43 -30.06
CA SER A 1105 2.13 23.84 -29.28
C SER A 1105 2.25 22.32 -29.30
N LEU A 1106 1.85 21.61 -28.23
CA LEU A 1106 1.77 20.14 -28.22
C LEU A 1106 0.77 19.59 -29.27
N LEU A 1107 -0.21 20.39 -29.71
CA LEU A 1107 -1.11 20.03 -30.81
C LEU A 1107 -0.42 19.97 -32.19
N ARG A 1108 0.82 20.46 -32.30
CA ARG A 1108 1.69 20.38 -33.50
C ARG A 1108 2.91 19.47 -33.29
N HIS A 1109 2.81 18.53 -32.34
CA HIS A 1109 3.91 17.64 -32.00
C HIS A 1109 4.15 16.57 -33.09
N PRO A 1110 5.39 16.27 -33.52
CA PRO A 1110 5.67 15.41 -34.69
C PRO A 1110 5.03 14.01 -34.68
N PHE A 1111 4.83 13.40 -33.51
CA PHE A 1111 4.15 12.10 -33.35
C PHE A 1111 2.69 12.11 -33.86
N LEU A 1112 2.05 13.29 -33.90
CA LEU A 1112 0.70 13.49 -34.42
C LEU A 1112 0.67 13.61 -35.95
N GLU A 1113 1.77 14.05 -36.57
CA GLU A 1113 1.86 14.19 -38.03
C GLU A 1113 2.18 12.86 -38.73
N GLN A 1114 2.93 11.97 -38.08
CA GLN A 1114 3.43 10.73 -38.69
C GLN A 1114 2.31 9.77 -39.17
N SER A 1115 1.20 9.69 -38.44
CA SER A 1115 0.04 8.85 -38.80
C SER A 1115 -0.60 9.23 -40.14
N SER A 1116 -0.45 10.48 -40.59
CA SER A 1116 -0.97 10.95 -41.88
C SER A 1116 -0.15 10.47 -43.10
N LYS A 1117 1.02 9.85 -42.87
CA LYS A 1117 1.94 9.39 -43.91
C LYS A 1117 2.07 7.86 -43.94
N GLU A 1118 2.03 7.21 -42.78
CA GLU A 1118 2.08 5.74 -42.65
C GLU A 1118 0.82 5.02 -43.17
N SER A 1119 -0.23 5.77 -43.56
CA SER A 1119 -1.56 5.25 -43.90
C SER A 1119 -1.92 5.29 -45.39
N ILE A 1120 -0.98 5.64 -46.29
CA ILE A 1120 -1.28 5.94 -47.71
C ILE A 1120 -0.50 5.08 -48.73
N GLU A 1121 0.49 4.27 -48.33
CA GLU A 1121 1.10 3.27 -49.21
C GLU A 1121 0.42 1.89 -49.06
N PRO A 1122 -0.38 1.42 -50.05
CA PRO A 1122 -0.87 0.05 -50.06
C PRO A 1122 0.29 -0.91 -50.32
N ALA A 1123 0.37 -1.99 -49.55
CA ALA A 1123 1.41 -3.00 -49.70
C ALA A 1123 1.13 -3.90 -50.93
N ASP A 1124 1.66 -3.51 -52.10
CA ASP A 1124 1.68 -4.33 -53.31
C ASP A 1124 2.62 -5.54 -53.12
N GLY A 1125 2.15 -6.63 -52.50
CA GLY A 1125 2.93 -7.85 -52.32
C GLY A 1125 2.21 -8.99 -51.60
N GLU A 1126 1.81 -10.00 -52.37
CA GLU A 1126 1.41 -11.37 -51.97
C GLU A 1126 0.32 -11.55 -50.88
N ALA A 1127 -0.85 -12.05 -51.28
CA ALA A 1127 -1.95 -12.36 -50.37
C ALA A 1127 -1.75 -13.70 -49.63
N SER A 1128 -1.81 -13.66 -48.29
CA SER A 1128 -1.93 -14.84 -47.42
C SER A 1128 -3.27 -14.83 -46.67
N PRO A 1129 -4.11 -15.88 -46.76
CA PRO A 1129 -5.49 -15.83 -46.26
C PRO A 1129 -5.61 -16.23 -44.78
N PHE A 1130 -5.59 -15.23 -43.88
CA PHE A 1130 -6.11 -15.38 -42.52
C PHE A 1130 -7.20 -14.34 -42.24
N PHE A 1131 -8.30 -14.79 -41.64
CA PHE A 1131 -9.48 -13.96 -41.36
C PHE A 1131 -9.21 -12.96 -40.23
N LEU A 1132 -9.47 -11.68 -40.49
CA LEU A 1132 -9.79 -10.67 -39.49
C LEU A 1132 -11.16 -10.08 -39.82
N PRO A 1133 -12.13 -10.03 -38.89
CA PRO A 1133 -13.38 -9.34 -39.11
C PRO A 1133 -13.16 -7.82 -39.09
N ALA A 1134 -13.82 -7.11 -40.01
CA ALA A 1134 -13.69 -5.66 -40.11
C ALA A 1134 -14.38 -4.95 -38.92
N ILE A 1135 -13.69 -3.99 -38.33
CA ILE A 1135 -14.27 -2.98 -37.43
C ILE A 1135 -14.19 -1.64 -38.16
N ALA A 1136 -15.35 -1.12 -38.57
CA ALA A 1136 -15.49 0.20 -39.17
C ALA A 1136 -16.78 0.87 -38.65
N GLU A 1137 -16.72 2.19 -38.51
CA GLU A 1137 -17.87 3.10 -38.39
C GLU A 1137 -18.89 2.87 -37.25
N SER A 1138 -18.46 3.16 -36.01
CA SER A 1138 -19.36 3.78 -35.00
C SER A 1138 -18.60 4.68 -34.02
N ARG A 1139 -18.50 5.98 -34.34
CA ARG A 1139 -18.12 7.04 -33.39
C ARG A 1139 -18.85 8.36 -33.73
N LEU A 1140 -19.98 8.55 -33.07
CA LEU A 1140 -20.62 9.84 -32.76
C LEU A 1140 -21.25 9.71 -31.37
#